data_AF-A0A2N8KWS3-F1
#
_entry.id   AF-A0A2N8KWS3-F1
#
_cell.length_a   1.000
_cell.length_b   1.000
_cell.length_c   1.000
_cell.angle_alpha   90.00
_cell.angle_beta   90.00
_cell.angle_gamma   90.00
#
_symmetry.space_group_name_H-M   'P 1'
#
loop_
_entity.id
_entity.type
_entity.pdbx_description
1 polymer ?
#
loop_
_entity_poly.entity_id
_entity_poly.type
_entity_poly.pdbx_seq_one_letter_code
_entity_poly.pdbx_strand_id
1 'polypeptide(L)'
;MTVNELKRILGAFVNDPSELDVRQGRIVAQIQDELIDVRLVTKPDSGELMIEDSDSTYTPRSWLIRRVAKLDLLADRILTFVPDTPAFVMPSGLLRGDLSSPASDDEFAVTNVAASLEQRLGAPIPATTAILYLTSDAGEGKTTLINHLARQQAARCKSRTGSWLLVPIALGGKTFLRFDDVVIGTLSNRFRFNRYYFDGFLELVKLGAIVPAFDGFEEMFVEGHSGEAVSALGSFIDSLHSAGSIMVAARKAFFEITSFKTQARLFDAIGDRSASFARLKINRWMRPQFLEYAALRGFSDAEDLYDTFAARLGGEHPMLSRAFLVKRLVDLAQSVETVEQLANELGTAPQDYFFRFVETLVDREARLKWLDKTGDAAQPLLTVTEHHQLLAAIAREMWQSSANSLRLDVIDVIVEMFAEPMRRGPTFVRQIRERVRNHSLLSTNPARGGLLEFDHDEFRRFYLGESLGSALADRNQADLLSIVSADRLPSDTCDQAVSHLLRVGMQQSDCTAVVVDVARSSSPLSFARENCGALLVRLLSGQSDSRGRVEVDSVVFPLNALFGRRLSDVTFSQCRFEPTEIAGANFNSISFHNCDFERIDAADADTLAGTTLVDCRVNALKRGSGEGERNLYGPHEIAAEMRKLGAAIPLAANLPADAALPEADSRIDAVEKFLRVFLRTTQVNEDTIRAKFGRQGPWFVDDIVPILVRANIVENVEYRGKGVQARFKLAVPMYAIQDALAASAGSFDTFLAALDARGTQG
;
A
#
# COMPACT_ATOMS: atom_id res chain seq x y z
N MET A 1 4.31 28.00 24.96
CA MET A 1 5.69 27.91 24.45
C MET A 1 6.60 28.61 25.43
N THR A 2 7.66 27.94 25.89
CA THR A 2 8.64 28.55 26.82
C THR A 2 9.79 29.22 26.06
N VAL A 3 10.57 30.07 26.74
CA VAL A 3 11.78 30.69 26.14
C VAL A 3 12.79 29.61 25.71
N ASN A 4 12.94 28.53 26.48
CA ASN A 4 13.82 27.42 26.14
C ASN A 4 13.35 26.68 24.88
N GLU A 5 12.04 26.47 24.75
CA GLU A 5 11.44 25.87 23.57
C GLU A 5 11.62 26.76 22.33
N LEU A 6 11.41 28.08 22.47
CA LEU A 6 11.65 29.07 21.43
C LEU A 6 13.12 29.08 20.98
N LYS A 7 14.07 29.06 21.92
CA LYS A 7 15.51 28.98 21.63
C LYS A 7 15.87 27.70 20.87
N ARG A 8 15.33 26.56 21.31
CA ARG A 8 15.55 25.26 20.65
C ARG A 8 15.07 25.28 19.19
N ILE A 9 13.87 25.82 18.95
CA ILE A 9 13.31 25.90 17.59
C ILE A 9 14.14 26.85 16.73
N LEU A 10 14.51 28.04 17.23
CA LEU A 10 15.36 28.98 16.50
C LEU A 10 16.73 28.40 16.15
N GLY A 11 17.31 27.61 17.06
CA GLY A 11 18.57 26.89 16.83
C GLY A 11 18.55 25.98 15.60
N ALA A 12 17.38 25.50 15.18
CA ALA A 12 17.23 24.65 14.00
C ALA A 12 17.17 25.42 12.67
N PHE A 13 17.11 26.76 12.71
CA PHE A 13 17.07 27.63 11.51
C PHE A 13 18.36 28.43 11.28
N VAL A 14 19.26 28.50 12.27
CA VAL A 14 20.57 29.16 12.15
C VAL A 14 21.60 28.21 11.55
N ASN A 15 22.64 28.74 10.91
CA ASN A 15 23.68 27.90 10.30
C ASN A 15 24.64 27.39 11.38
N ASP A 16 24.98 28.26 12.34
CA ASP A 16 25.84 27.95 13.47
C ASP A 16 25.14 28.32 14.79
N PRO A 17 25.17 27.46 15.83
CA PRO A 17 24.60 27.78 17.13
C PRO A 17 25.12 29.07 17.78
N SER A 18 26.34 29.51 17.45
CA SER A 18 26.94 30.77 17.91
C SER A 18 26.29 32.02 17.31
N GLU A 19 25.55 31.86 16.20
CA GLU A 19 24.80 32.93 15.55
C GLU A 19 23.47 33.26 16.26
N LEU A 20 23.11 32.49 17.30
CA LEU A 20 21.92 32.71 18.13
C LEU A 20 22.32 33.15 19.54
N ASP A 21 22.03 34.41 19.88
CA ASP A 21 22.19 34.93 21.24
C ASP A 21 20.83 35.29 21.84
N VAL A 22 20.57 34.77 23.04
CA VAL A 22 19.34 35.03 23.81
C VAL A 22 19.76 35.52 25.19
N ARG A 23 19.71 36.84 25.40
CA ARG A 23 20.13 37.50 26.65
C ARG A 23 19.14 38.58 27.05
N GLN A 24 18.84 38.67 28.34
CA GLN A 24 18.11 39.80 28.96
C GLN A 24 16.81 40.18 28.23
N GLY A 25 16.00 39.20 27.82
CA GLY A 25 14.74 39.46 27.13
C GLY A 25 14.89 39.95 25.68
N ARG A 26 16.04 39.72 25.04
CA ARG A 26 16.28 40.01 23.62
C ARG A 26 16.80 38.76 22.91
N ILE A 27 16.40 38.58 21.66
CA ILE A 27 16.88 37.52 20.78
C ILE A 27 17.55 38.19 19.60
N VAL A 28 18.82 37.82 19.35
CA VAL A 28 19.56 38.19 18.16
C VAL A 28 19.97 36.90 17.44
N ALA A 29 19.58 36.76 16.19
CA ALA A 29 19.85 35.56 15.39
C ALA A 29 20.20 35.92 13.95
N GLN A 30 21.28 35.37 13.41
CA GLN A 30 21.53 35.40 11.96
C GLN A 30 20.85 34.18 11.32
N ILE A 31 19.79 34.40 10.52
CA ILE A 31 19.08 33.34 9.83
C ILE A 31 19.25 33.57 8.33
N GLN A 32 20.06 32.73 7.68
CA GLN A 32 20.50 32.93 6.29
C GLN A 32 21.16 34.30 6.14
N ASP A 33 20.68 35.13 5.22
CA ASP A 33 21.21 36.46 4.94
C ASP A 33 20.53 37.57 5.78
N GLU A 34 19.68 37.20 6.75
CA GLU A 34 18.88 38.14 7.54
C GLU A 34 19.27 38.14 9.03
N LEU A 35 19.64 39.31 9.54
CA LEU A 35 19.84 39.54 10.97
C LEU A 35 18.48 39.84 11.62
N ILE A 36 18.07 38.97 12.53
CA ILE A 36 16.86 39.11 13.33
C ILE A 36 17.23 39.64 14.69
N ASP A 37 16.55 40.70 15.12
CA ASP A 37 16.76 41.35 16.41
C ASP A 37 15.42 41.75 17.02
N VAL A 38 14.97 41.00 18.03
CA VAL A 38 13.62 41.11 18.60
C VAL A 38 13.63 41.13 20.12
N ARG A 39 12.60 41.72 20.72
CA ARG A 39 12.42 41.76 22.18
C ARG A 39 11.36 40.77 22.63
N LEU A 40 11.63 40.10 23.75
CA LEU A 40 10.71 39.24 24.46
C LEU A 40 10.02 40.07 25.54
N VAL A 41 8.71 40.21 25.43
CA VAL A 41 7.89 40.91 26.41
C VAL A 41 6.86 39.95 26.97
N THR A 42 6.48 40.14 28.23
CA THR A 42 5.40 39.36 28.85
C THR A 42 4.19 40.26 29.00
N LYS A 43 3.01 39.79 28.58
CA LYS A 43 1.78 40.56 28.78
C LYS A 43 1.54 40.76 30.29
N PRO A 44 1.38 42.02 30.76
CA PRO A 44 1.18 42.31 32.18
C PRO A 44 -0.03 41.58 32.79
N ASP A 45 -1.08 41.38 32.00
CA ASP A 45 -2.38 40.88 32.49
C ASP A 45 -2.53 39.35 32.39
N SER A 46 -1.89 38.71 31.40
CA SER A 46 -2.04 37.26 31.14
C SER A 46 -0.78 36.44 31.43
N GLY A 47 0.37 37.09 31.66
CA GLY A 47 1.65 36.39 31.80
C GLY A 47 2.13 35.69 30.52
N GLU A 48 1.47 35.90 29.38
CA GLU A 48 1.83 35.27 28.11
C GLU A 48 3.09 35.91 27.52
N LEU A 49 4.03 35.07 27.09
CA LEU A 49 5.21 35.48 26.34
C LEU A 49 4.79 35.99 24.94
N MET A 50 5.28 37.17 24.58
CA MET A 50 5.09 37.84 23.29
C MET A 50 6.45 38.24 22.71
N ILE A 51 6.49 38.44 21.39
CA ILE A 51 7.67 38.90 20.66
C ILE A 51 7.34 40.24 20.01
N GLU A 52 8.12 41.26 20.34
CA GLU A 52 8.14 42.54 19.64
C GLU A 52 9.22 42.52 18.56
N ASP A 53 8.78 42.54 17.31
CA ASP A 53 9.61 42.61 16.12
C ASP A 53 9.26 43.91 15.39
N SER A 54 10.15 44.89 15.48
CA SER A 54 9.92 46.26 15.01
C SER A 54 8.65 46.87 15.63
N ASP A 55 7.66 47.26 14.82
CA ASP A 55 6.40 47.90 15.27
C ASP A 55 5.25 46.90 15.50
N SER A 56 5.50 45.59 15.45
CA SER A 56 4.46 44.57 15.56
C SER A 56 4.73 43.59 16.70
N THR A 57 3.65 43.20 17.39
CA THR A 57 3.70 42.24 18.48
C THR A 57 3.06 40.93 18.05
N TYR A 58 3.75 39.82 18.28
CA TYR A 58 3.34 38.48 17.87
C TYR A 58 3.35 37.51 19.04
N THR A 59 2.54 36.47 18.98
CA THR A 59 2.79 35.28 19.80
C THR A 59 4.07 34.58 19.28
N PRO A 60 4.86 33.92 20.14
CA PRO A 60 6.08 33.22 19.73
C PRO A 60 5.85 32.24 18.57
N ARG A 61 4.76 31.47 18.65
CA ARG A 61 4.35 30.55 17.58
C ARG A 61 4.08 31.27 16.26
N SER A 62 3.26 32.33 16.28
CA SER A 62 2.92 33.06 15.04
C SER A 62 4.14 33.74 14.42
N TRP A 63 5.06 34.22 15.26
CA TRP A 63 6.30 34.85 14.81
C TRP A 63 7.23 33.85 14.15
N LEU A 64 7.49 32.69 14.81
CA LEU A 64 8.29 31.62 14.21
C LEU A 64 7.74 31.19 12.85
N ILE A 65 6.43 30.92 12.77
CA ILE A 65 5.82 30.41 11.54
C ILE A 65 5.87 31.44 10.40
N ARG A 66 5.57 32.71 10.68
CA ARG A 66 5.45 33.73 9.64
C ARG A 66 6.76 34.43 9.32
N ARG A 67 7.52 34.81 10.35
CA ARG A 67 8.74 35.61 10.20
C ARG A 67 9.96 34.77 9.88
N VAL A 68 10.18 33.71 10.66
CA VAL A 68 11.37 32.86 10.57
C VAL A 68 11.19 31.81 9.48
N ALA A 69 10.15 30.98 9.60
CA ALA A 69 9.89 29.89 8.66
C ALA A 69 9.31 30.38 7.33
N LYS A 70 8.73 31.59 7.26
CA LYS A 70 8.11 32.12 6.03
C LYS A 70 7.06 31.15 5.45
N LEU A 71 6.20 30.59 6.31
CA LEU A 71 5.21 29.59 5.90
C LEU A 71 4.29 30.09 4.77
N ASP A 72 3.96 31.38 4.75
CA ASP A 72 3.19 32.02 3.68
C ASP A 72 3.87 31.89 2.30
N LEU A 73 5.21 32.01 2.24
CA LEU A 73 5.97 31.82 1.01
C LEU A 73 5.95 30.36 0.57
N LEU A 74 6.05 29.40 1.51
CA LEU A 74 5.91 27.99 1.18
C LEU A 74 4.51 27.66 0.67
N ALA A 75 3.45 28.28 1.23
CA ALA A 75 2.09 28.16 0.73
C ALA A 75 1.97 28.62 -0.73
N ASP A 76 2.59 29.74 -1.09
CA ASP A 76 2.65 30.21 -2.48
C ASP A 76 3.39 29.23 -3.40
N ARG A 77 4.49 28.63 -2.93
CA ARG A 77 5.21 27.58 -3.68
C ARG A 77 4.34 26.35 -3.89
N ILE A 78 3.57 25.92 -2.90
CA ILE A 78 2.62 24.81 -3.02
C ILE A 78 1.55 25.14 -4.08
N LEU A 79 0.93 26.31 -4.01
CA LEU A 79 -0.08 26.73 -4.99
C LEU A 79 0.47 26.85 -6.43
N THR A 80 1.77 27.14 -6.56
CA THR A 80 2.45 27.28 -7.86
C THR A 80 2.85 25.92 -8.45
N PHE A 81 3.42 25.02 -7.65
CA PHE A 81 4.07 23.80 -8.12
C PHE A 81 3.27 22.50 -7.89
N VAL A 82 2.23 22.53 -7.06
CA VAL A 82 1.30 21.39 -6.92
C VAL A 82 0.21 21.53 -7.99
N PRO A 83 0.04 20.51 -8.86
CA PRO A 83 -0.92 20.58 -9.96
C PRO A 83 -2.34 20.74 -9.45
N ASP A 84 -3.12 21.55 -10.15
CA ASP A 84 -4.55 21.67 -9.91
C ASP A 84 -5.30 20.56 -10.64
N THR A 85 -6.45 20.14 -10.10
CA THR A 85 -7.33 19.16 -10.73
C THR A 85 -8.71 19.78 -10.89
N PRO A 86 -9.02 20.41 -12.03
CA PRO A 86 -10.28 21.14 -12.22
C PRO A 86 -11.53 20.26 -12.06
N ALA A 87 -11.50 19.04 -12.61
CA ALA A 87 -12.57 18.04 -12.46
C ALA A 87 -12.28 17.09 -11.28
N PHE A 88 -12.13 17.66 -10.08
CA PHE A 88 -11.91 16.89 -8.86
C PHE A 88 -13.24 16.44 -8.26
N VAL A 89 -13.40 15.14 -8.07
CA VAL A 89 -14.53 14.55 -7.34
C VAL A 89 -14.07 14.11 -5.96
N MET A 90 -14.83 14.46 -4.94
CA MET A 90 -14.49 14.12 -3.56
C MET A 90 -14.65 12.61 -3.31
N PRO A 91 -13.59 11.88 -2.94
CA PRO A 91 -13.72 10.46 -2.67
C PRO A 91 -14.45 10.21 -1.33
N SER A 92 -15.15 9.08 -1.28
CA SER A 92 -15.61 8.47 -0.04
C SER A 92 -14.58 7.47 0.48
N GLY A 93 -14.72 7.04 1.73
CA GLY A 93 -13.77 6.14 2.35
C GLY A 93 -14.28 5.45 3.61
N LEU A 94 -13.41 4.64 4.19
CA LEU A 94 -13.59 3.95 5.46
C LEU A 94 -12.50 4.41 6.40
N LEU A 95 -12.90 4.96 7.53
CA LEU A 95 -11.99 5.46 8.55
C LEU A 95 -11.95 4.48 9.71
N ARG A 96 -10.74 4.04 10.02
CA ARG A 96 -10.41 3.41 11.29
C ARG A 96 -9.69 4.42 12.17
N GLY A 97 -10.36 4.81 13.26
CA GLY A 97 -9.83 5.76 14.22
C GLY A 97 -8.62 5.22 14.99
N ASP A 98 -7.94 6.15 15.65
CA ASP A 98 -6.98 5.87 16.71
C ASP A 98 -7.68 5.36 17.99
N LEU A 99 -6.93 4.67 18.86
CA LEU A 99 -7.43 4.11 20.13
C LEU A 99 -7.96 5.16 21.13
N SER A 100 -7.72 6.45 20.88
CA SER A 100 -8.28 7.56 21.66
C SER A 100 -9.77 7.84 21.37
N SER A 101 -10.34 7.24 20.32
CA SER A 101 -11.77 7.35 20.00
C SER A 101 -12.54 6.18 20.63
N PRO A 102 -13.57 6.43 21.47
CA PRO A 102 -14.30 5.39 22.22
C PRO A 102 -15.22 4.48 21.37
N ALA A 103 -15.20 4.62 20.04
CA ALA A 103 -15.98 3.79 19.14
C ALA A 103 -15.20 2.51 18.80
N SER A 104 -15.92 1.40 18.64
CA SER A 104 -15.45 0.03 18.42
C SER A 104 -14.34 -0.13 17.39
N ASP A 105 -13.74 -1.33 17.34
CA ASP A 105 -12.71 -1.76 16.37
C ASP A 105 -13.12 -1.67 14.88
N ASP A 106 -14.33 -1.16 14.61
CA ASP A 106 -15.02 -1.08 13.33
C ASP A 106 -14.56 0.11 12.48
N GLU A 107 -14.60 -0.09 11.17
CA GLU A 107 -14.40 0.98 10.20
C GLU A 107 -15.70 1.76 10.01
N PHE A 108 -15.63 3.10 10.07
CA PHE A 108 -16.80 3.95 9.85
C PHE A 108 -16.74 4.58 8.46
N ALA A 109 -17.86 4.58 7.76
CA ALA A 109 -17.97 5.19 6.45
C ALA A 109 -17.83 6.72 6.53
N VAL A 110 -17.05 7.28 5.61
CA VAL A 110 -16.79 8.71 5.47
C VAL A 110 -17.18 9.12 4.05
N THR A 111 -18.04 10.12 3.92
CA THR A 111 -18.47 10.64 2.61
C THR A 111 -17.51 11.69 2.03
N ASN A 112 -16.77 12.39 2.89
CA ASN A 112 -15.78 13.39 2.50
C ASN A 112 -14.43 13.11 3.15
N VAL A 113 -13.57 12.41 2.41
CA VAL A 113 -12.25 12.02 2.91
C VAL A 113 -11.37 13.24 3.22
N ALA A 114 -11.37 14.28 2.38
CA ALA A 114 -10.52 15.47 2.60
C ALA A 114 -10.84 16.17 3.93
N ALA A 115 -12.12 16.32 4.26
CA ALA A 115 -12.56 16.93 5.51
C ALA A 115 -12.13 16.09 6.73
N SER A 116 -12.25 14.76 6.66
CA SER A 116 -11.80 13.88 7.74
C SER A 116 -10.29 13.87 7.91
N LEU A 117 -9.52 13.91 6.81
CA LEU A 117 -8.06 14.08 6.86
C LEU A 117 -7.70 15.42 7.51
N GLU A 118 -8.34 16.50 7.10
CA GLU A 118 -8.09 17.83 7.64
C GLU A 118 -8.35 17.87 9.16
N GLN A 119 -9.51 17.38 9.60
CA GLN A 119 -9.88 17.38 11.01
C GLN A 119 -8.86 16.63 11.87
N ARG A 120 -8.40 15.46 11.42
CA ARG A 120 -7.44 14.64 12.17
C ARG A 120 -6.04 15.22 12.15
N LEU A 121 -5.55 15.63 10.99
CA LEU A 121 -4.20 16.19 10.86
C LEU A 121 -4.06 17.55 11.55
N GLY A 122 -5.14 18.34 11.60
CA GLY A 122 -5.21 19.62 12.29
C GLY A 122 -5.41 19.55 13.81
N ALA A 123 -5.71 18.36 14.37
CA ALA A 123 -5.94 18.15 15.79
C ALA A 123 -4.86 17.23 16.39
N PRO A 124 -3.63 17.74 16.63
CA PRO A 124 -2.53 16.93 17.15
C PRO A 124 -2.85 16.39 18.55
N ILE A 125 -2.52 15.12 18.78
CA ILE A 125 -2.69 14.46 20.08
C ILE A 125 -1.56 14.91 21.01
N PRO A 126 -1.84 15.44 22.22
CA PRO A 126 -0.79 15.84 23.15
C PRO A 126 0.15 14.69 23.50
N ALA A 127 1.47 14.95 23.45
CA ALA A 127 2.53 14.01 23.81
C ALA A 127 2.47 12.67 23.06
N THR A 128 1.89 12.65 21.86
CA THR A 128 1.85 11.49 20.96
C THR A 128 2.06 11.96 19.52
N THR A 129 2.91 11.27 18.77
CA THR A 129 3.02 11.49 17.32
C THR A 129 1.83 10.83 16.63
N ALA A 130 1.06 11.61 15.87
CA ALA A 130 -0.10 11.10 15.14
C ALA A 130 0.31 10.64 13.73
N ILE A 131 0.03 9.39 13.39
CA ILE A 131 0.39 8.77 12.12
C ILE A 131 -0.90 8.36 11.42
N LEU A 132 -1.16 8.98 10.27
CA LEU A 132 -2.36 8.71 9.48
C LEU A 132 -2.00 8.01 8.16
N TYR A 133 -2.43 6.77 8.02
CA TYR A 133 -2.27 6.01 6.80
C TYR A 133 -3.41 6.28 5.82
N LEU A 134 -3.09 6.74 4.62
CA LEU A 134 -4.04 6.89 3.52
C LEU A 134 -3.87 5.71 2.55
N THR A 135 -4.85 4.81 2.49
CA THR A 135 -4.71 3.53 1.77
C THR A 135 -5.71 3.40 0.64
N SER A 136 -5.27 2.94 -0.53
CA SER A 136 -6.15 2.68 -1.67
C SER A 136 -5.41 1.82 -2.70
N ASP A 137 -6.11 1.21 -3.65
CA ASP A 137 -5.46 0.58 -4.81
C ASP A 137 -4.87 1.64 -5.76
N ALA A 138 -4.08 1.20 -6.73
CA ALA A 138 -3.59 2.08 -7.79
C ALA A 138 -4.79 2.66 -8.58
N GLY A 139 -4.70 3.93 -8.99
CA GLY A 139 -5.74 4.56 -9.81
C GLY A 139 -6.97 5.08 -9.07
N GLU A 140 -7.05 4.92 -7.76
CA GLU A 140 -8.17 5.41 -6.93
C GLU A 140 -8.02 6.88 -6.48
N GLY A 141 -6.90 7.54 -6.81
CA GLY A 141 -6.76 9.00 -6.67
C GLY A 141 -6.06 9.53 -5.40
N LYS A 142 -5.21 8.72 -4.72
CA LYS A 142 -4.41 9.17 -3.55
C LYS A 142 -3.64 10.45 -3.81
N THR A 143 -2.77 10.45 -4.81
CA THR A 143 -1.93 11.60 -5.17
C THR A 143 -2.78 12.83 -5.50
N THR A 144 -3.90 12.64 -6.21
CA THR A 144 -4.84 13.72 -6.54
C THR A 144 -5.46 14.32 -5.27
N LEU A 145 -5.91 13.49 -4.33
CA LEU A 145 -6.46 13.92 -3.05
C LEU A 145 -5.43 14.66 -2.19
N ILE A 146 -4.19 14.15 -2.11
CA ILE A 146 -3.09 14.80 -1.38
C ILE A 146 -2.79 16.18 -1.97
N ASN A 147 -2.68 16.27 -3.29
CA ASN A 147 -2.45 17.53 -3.99
C ASN A 147 -3.60 18.52 -3.79
N HIS A 148 -4.86 18.05 -3.87
CA HIS A 148 -6.04 18.85 -3.63
C HIS A 148 -6.05 19.42 -2.20
N LEU A 149 -5.85 18.56 -1.19
CA LEU A 149 -5.81 18.97 0.22
C LEU A 149 -4.64 19.94 0.50
N ALA A 150 -3.47 19.72 -0.10
CA ALA A 150 -2.33 20.62 0.03
C ALA A 150 -2.60 22.01 -0.53
N ARG A 151 -3.23 22.11 -1.70
CA ARG A 151 -3.65 23.40 -2.28
C ARG A 151 -4.72 24.08 -1.41
N GLN A 152 -5.70 23.33 -0.93
CA GLN A 152 -6.75 23.83 -0.05
C GLN A 152 -6.15 24.41 1.25
N GLN A 153 -5.25 23.69 1.91
CA GLN A 153 -4.59 24.18 3.12
C GLN A 153 -3.66 25.36 2.85
N ALA A 154 -2.93 25.37 1.73
CA ALA A 154 -2.11 26.50 1.33
C ALA A 154 -2.94 27.78 1.12
N ALA A 155 -4.09 27.69 0.47
CA ALA A 155 -5.02 28.81 0.32
C ALA A 155 -5.57 29.31 1.67
N ARG A 156 -5.85 28.40 2.60
CA ARG A 156 -6.31 28.74 3.96
C ARG A 156 -5.23 29.39 4.81
N CYS A 157 -3.99 28.89 4.72
CA CYS A 157 -2.84 29.49 5.38
C CYS A 157 -2.62 30.93 4.88
N LYS A 158 -2.68 31.14 3.55
CA LYS A 158 -2.56 32.46 2.92
C LYS A 158 -3.68 33.43 3.33
N SER A 159 -4.92 32.94 3.39
CA SER A 159 -6.07 33.73 3.87
C SER A 159 -6.14 33.86 5.39
N ARG A 160 -5.15 33.32 6.14
CA ARG A 160 -5.08 33.33 7.60
C ARG A 160 -6.24 32.61 8.31
N THR A 161 -6.95 31.75 7.61
CA THR A 161 -8.03 30.90 8.13
C THR A 161 -7.53 29.50 8.54
N GLY A 162 -6.29 29.15 8.16
CA GLY A 162 -5.58 27.94 8.56
C GLY A 162 -4.25 28.26 9.24
N SER A 163 -3.79 27.35 10.10
CA SER A 163 -2.57 27.50 10.91
C SER A 163 -1.45 26.52 10.58
N TRP A 164 -1.63 25.71 9.53
CA TRP A 164 -0.70 24.66 9.11
C TRP A 164 -0.71 24.45 7.59
N LEU A 165 0.30 23.75 7.07
CA LEU A 165 0.40 23.33 5.67
C LEU A 165 0.56 21.82 5.56
N LEU A 166 -0.12 21.22 4.58
CA LEU A 166 0.20 19.89 4.11
C LEU A 166 1.29 19.99 3.04
N VAL A 167 2.41 19.28 3.21
CA VAL A 167 3.53 19.30 2.25
C VAL A 167 3.63 17.94 1.54
N PRO A 168 3.24 17.83 0.26
CA PRO A 168 3.36 16.59 -0.52
C PRO A 168 4.81 16.24 -0.83
N ILE A 169 5.23 15.05 -0.39
CA ILE A 169 6.58 14.50 -0.57
C ILE A 169 6.45 13.20 -1.35
N ALA A 170 6.84 13.22 -2.63
CA ALA A 170 6.79 12.04 -3.49
C ALA A 170 8.00 11.14 -3.21
N LEU A 171 7.72 9.91 -2.80
CA LEU A 171 8.70 8.85 -2.53
C LEU A 171 8.96 7.99 -3.76
N GLY A 172 7.99 7.91 -4.69
CA GLY A 172 8.05 6.98 -5.81
C GLY A 172 9.23 7.19 -6.77
N GLY A 173 9.78 6.10 -7.32
CA GLY A 173 10.86 6.06 -8.30
C GLY A 173 12.25 6.47 -7.80
N LYS A 174 12.49 6.40 -6.48
CA LYS A 174 13.82 6.67 -5.91
C LYS A 174 14.34 5.44 -5.15
N THR A 175 15.47 4.90 -5.59
CA THR A 175 16.17 3.80 -4.91
C THR A 175 16.73 4.31 -3.58
N PHE A 176 16.36 3.65 -2.49
CA PHE A 176 16.84 3.81 -1.11
C PHE A 176 17.23 5.24 -0.67
N LEU A 177 16.37 5.89 0.12
CA LEU A 177 16.61 7.25 0.62
C LEU A 177 16.42 7.39 2.12
N ARG A 178 17.32 8.15 2.73
CA ARG A 178 17.08 8.75 4.03
C ARG A 178 16.03 9.86 3.88
N PHE A 179 15.13 9.97 4.86
CA PHE A 179 13.99 10.91 4.81
C PHE A 179 14.43 12.38 4.71
N ASP A 180 15.58 12.73 5.27
CA ASP A 180 16.20 14.04 5.16
C ASP A 180 16.48 14.42 3.71
N ASP A 181 17.15 13.55 2.95
CA ASP A 181 17.44 13.76 1.52
C ASP A 181 16.16 13.94 0.70
N VAL A 182 15.11 13.17 1.02
CA VAL A 182 13.84 13.24 0.29
C VAL A 182 13.09 14.53 0.57
N VAL A 183 13.01 14.90 1.84
CA VAL A 183 12.35 16.13 2.31
C VAL A 183 13.06 17.34 1.70
N ILE A 184 14.38 17.43 1.88
CA ILE A 184 15.19 18.55 1.37
C ILE A 184 15.20 18.57 -0.15
N GLY A 185 15.34 17.41 -0.80
CA GLY A 185 15.24 17.30 -2.25
C GLY A 185 13.89 17.74 -2.79
N THR A 186 12.79 17.46 -2.06
CA THR A 186 11.45 17.92 -2.46
C THR A 186 11.31 19.44 -2.28
N LEU A 187 11.71 19.98 -1.13
CA LEU A 187 11.69 21.42 -0.89
C LEU A 187 12.53 22.18 -1.92
N SER A 188 13.72 21.68 -2.23
CA SER A 188 14.67 22.34 -3.13
C SER A 188 14.30 22.17 -4.61
N ASN A 189 14.08 20.93 -5.06
CA ASN A 189 13.91 20.65 -6.49
C ASN A 189 12.48 20.90 -6.98
N ARG A 190 11.47 20.53 -6.16
CA ARG A 190 10.05 20.69 -6.54
C ARG A 190 9.52 22.07 -6.17
N PHE A 191 9.72 22.49 -4.91
CA PHE A 191 9.15 23.76 -4.43
C PHE A 191 10.08 24.96 -4.61
N ARG A 192 11.34 24.74 -5.01
CA ARG A 192 12.37 25.80 -5.12
C ARG A 192 12.47 26.64 -3.85
N PHE A 193 12.44 25.95 -2.70
CA PHE A 193 12.35 26.52 -1.37
C PHE A 193 13.54 26.04 -0.52
N ASN A 194 14.67 26.73 -0.62
CA ASN A 194 15.92 26.35 0.02
C ASN A 194 16.09 26.99 1.41
N ARG A 195 14.97 27.23 2.14
CA ARG A 195 15.02 27.94 3.42
C ARG A 195 15.07 27.06 4.65
N TYR A 196 14.76 25.77 4.52
CA TYR A 196 14.72 24.86 5.65
C TYR A 196 15.90 23.90 5.58
N TYR A 197 16.60 23.77 6.71
CA TYR A 197 17.33 22.56 7.03
C TYR A 197 16.35 21.48 7.49
N PHE A 198 16.83 20.24 7.52
CA PHE A 198 15.99 19.11 7.92
C PHE A 198 15.49 19.26 9.37
N ASP A 199 16.36 19.73 10.27
CA ASP A 199 15.97 20.01 11.66
C ASP A 199 14.90 21.11 11.77
N GLY A 200 15.06 22.21 11.01
CA GLY A 200 14.06 23.27 10.96
C GLY A 200 12.70 22.76 10.44
N PHE A 201 12.72 21.85 9.46
CA PHE A 201 11.51 21.16 9.00
C PHE A 201 10.89 20.31 10.11
N LEU A 202 11.67 19.47 10.80
CA LEU A 202 11.19 18.64 11.92
C LEU A 202 10.56 19.49 13.04
N GLU A 203 11.14 20.64 13.37
CA GLU A 203 10.57 21.54 14.36
C GLU A 203 9.21 22.11 13.95
N LEU A 204 9.02 22.40 12.66
CA LEU A 204 7.72 22.81 12.13
C LEU A 204 6.69 21.67 12.16
N VAL A 205 7.13 20.43 12.00
CA VAL A 205 6.27 19.24 12.17
C VAL A 205 5.86 19.06 13.63
N LYS A 206 6.81 19.13 14.57
CA LYS A 206 6.53 19.05 16.02
C LYS A 206 5.58 20.14 16.49
N LEU A 207 5.70 21.34 15.93
CA LEU A 207 4.77 22.44 16.17
C LEU A 207 3.39 22.20 15.56
N GLY A 208 3.22 21.27 14.62
CA GLY A 208 1.99 21.10 13.85
C GLY A 208 1.74 22.28 12.90
N ALA A 209 2.81 22.96 12.47
CA ALA A 209 2.75 23.99 11.43
C ALA A 209 2.91 23.38 10.03
N ILE A 210 3.59 22.23 9.94
CA ILE A 210 3.73 21.44 8.73
C ILE A 210 3.28 20.01 9.04
N VAL A 211 2.56 19.41 8.10
CA VAL A 211 2.25 17.99 8.08
C VAL A 211 2.87 17.40 6.81
N PRO A 212 3.92 16.56 6.91
CA PRO A 212 4.45 15.86 5.75
C PRO A 212 3.44 14.82 5.25
N ALA A 213 3.23 14.81 3.94
CA ALA A 213 2.41 13.83 3.24
C ALA A 213 3.31 13.00 2.33
N PHE A 214 3.73 11.83 2.82
CA PHE A 214 4.59 10.91 2.09
C PHE A 214 3.76 10.08 1.12
N ASP A 215 3.94 10.30 -0.18
CA ASP A 215 3.16 9.66 -1.26
C ASP A 215 3.99 8.63 -2.02
N GLY A 216 3.44 7.43 -2.23
CA GLY A 216 4.15 6.29 -2.82
C GLY A 216 5.06 5.55 -1.83
N PHE A 217 4.66 5.45 -0.56
CA PHE A 217 5.45 4.79 0.47
C PHE A 217 5.73 3.32 0.15
N GLU A 218 4.82 2.64 -0.56
CA GLU A 218 5.01 1.25 -0.99
C GLU A 218 6.24 1.07 -1.91
N GLU A 219 6.66 2.11 -2.62
CA GLU A 219 7.79 2.04 -3.55
C GLU A 219 9.15 2.02 -2.82
N MET A 220 9.17 2.38 -1.53
CA MET A 220 10.37 2.24 -0.70
C MET A 220 10.64 0.78 -0.28
N PHE A 221 9.69 -0.14 -0.52
CA PHE A 221 9.72 -1.53 -0.06
C PHE A 221 10.06 -2.52 -1.18
N VAL A 222 10.99 -2.19 -2.08
CA VAL A 222 11.54 -3.19 -3.00
C VAL A 222 12.19 -4.30 -2.15
N GLU A 223 11.68 -5.53 -2.28
CA GLU A 223 12.01 -6.63 -1.37
C GLU A 223 13.50 -6.97 -1.43
N GLY A 224 14.11 -7.08 -0.23
CA GLY A 224 15.56 -7.02 0.01
C GLY A 224 15.92 -5.93 1.03
N HIS A 225 15.16 -4.82 1.06
CA HIS A 225 15.41 -3.66 1.94
C HIS A 225 14.19 -3.30 2.83
N SER A 226 13.19 -4.18 2.93
CA SER A 226 11.94 -3.92 3.66
C SER A 226 12.14 -3.60 5.15
N GLY A 227 13.19 -4.15 5.78
CA GLY A 227 13.57 -3.78 7.14
C GLY A 227 14.05 -2.33 7.25
N GLU A 228 14.80 -1.86 6.26
CA GLU A 228 15.43 -0.55 6.30
C GLU A 228 14.44 0.60 6.08
N ALA A 229 13.43 0.42 5.21
CA ALA A 229 12.36 1.41 5.04
C ALA A 229 11.51 1.59 6.31
N VAL A 230 11.21 0.49 7.00
CA VAL A 230 10.54 0.51 8.31
C VAL A 230 11.41 1.19 9.35
N SER A 231 12.70 0.86 9.41
CA SER A 231 13.65 1.51 10.32
C SER A 231 13.82 2.99 10.03
N ALA A 232 13.80 3.41 8.77
CA ALA A 232 13.88 4.82 8.37
C ALA A 232 12.63 5.60 8.82
N LEU A 233 11.43 5.02 8.63
CA LEU A 233 10.20 5.62 9.14
C LEU A 233 10.20 5.67 10.69
N GLY A 234 10.64 4.59 11.35
CA GLY A 234 10.80 4.53 12.80
C GLY A 234 11.74 5.61 13.34
N SER A 235 12.90 5.78 12.70
CA SER A 235 13.89 6.82 13.04
C SER A 235 13.32 8.24 12.84
N PHE A 236 12.54 8.45 11.78
CA PHE A 236 11.85 9.72 11.54
C PHE A 236 10.81 10.00 12.64
N ILE A 237 10.01 9.00 13.01
CA ILE A 237 9.01 9.10 14.09
C ILE A 237 9.70 9.37 15.44
N ASP A 238 10.81 8.68 15.75
CA ASP A 238 11.56 8.92 16.99
C ASP A 238 12.09 10.36 17.07
N SER A 239 12.55 10.90 15.93
CA SER A 239 13.02 12.29 15.81
C SER A 239 11.94 13.33 16.08
N LEU A 240 10.65 12.96 15.98
CA LEU A 240 9.52 13.82 16.33
C LEU A 240 9.24 13.88 17.84
N HIS A 241 9.84 13.00 18.64
CA HIS A 241 9.76 12.98 20.10
C HIS A 241 8.32 13.03 20.64
N SER A 242 7.44 12.18 20.10
CA SER A 242 6.02 12.10 20.49
C SER A 242 5.26 13.43 20.26
N ALA A 243 5.56 14.14 19.18
CA ALA A 243 4.85 15.35 18.76
C ALA A 243 4.59 15.36 17.25
N GLY A 244 3.68 16.24 16.82
CA GLY A 244 3.35 16.43 15.40
C GLY A 244 2.48 15.35 14.77
N SER A 245 2.13 15.58 13.51
CA SER A 245 1.29 14.69 12.71
C SER A 245 1.98 14.39 11.38
N ILE A 246 1.88 13.15 10.91
CA ILE A 246 2.39 12.71 9.61
C ILE A 246 1.31 11.96 8.84
N MET A 247 1.32 12.08 7.52
CA MET A 247 0.47 11.28 6.64
C MET A 247 1.34 10.42 5.73
N VAL A 248 1.00 9.14 5.64
CA VAL A 248 1.70 8.15 4.81
C VAL A 248 0.69 7.52 3.87
N ALA A 249 0.85 7.72 2.57
CA ALA A 249 -0.01 7.16 1.55
C ALA A 249 0.63 5.92 0.90
N ALA A 250 -0.11 4.81 0.90
CA ALA A 250 0.36 3.57 0.30
C ALA A 250 -0.76 2.71 -0.30
N ARG A 251 -0.39 1.60 -0.95
CA ARG A 251 -1.35 0.61 -1.48
C ARG A 251 -2.15 -0.08 -0.37
N LYS A 252 -3.41 -0.44 -0.64
CA LYS A 252 -4.26 -1.21 0.29
C LYS A 252 -3.61 -2.53 0.68
N ALA A 253 -3.11 -3.26 -0.33
CA ALA A 253 -2.36 -4.50 -0.17
C ALA A 253 -1.18 -4.36 0.80
N PHE A 254 -0.47 -3.22 0.84
CA PHE A 254 0.64 -3.01 1.79
C PHE A 254 0.21 -3.15 3.25
N PHE A 255 -0.98 -2.66 3.61
CA PHE A 255 -1.47 -2.71 5.00
C PHE A 255 -2.31 -3.95 5.33
N GLU A 256 -2.80 -4.66 4.31
CA GLU A 256 -3.52 -5.92 4.46
C GLU A 256 -2.57 -7.13 4.43
N ILE A 257 -1.43 -7.02 3.73
CA ILE A 257 -0.37 -8.05 3.60
C ILE A 257 0.68 -7.95 4.70
N THR A 258 0.80 -6.81 5.38
CA THR A 258 1.72 -6.69 6.52
C THR A 258 1.16 -7.43 7.72
N SER A 259 1.50 -8.72 7.79
CA SER A 259 1.43 -9.54 8.98
C SER A 259 1.87 -8.75 10.23
N PHE A 260 1.37 -9.18 11.38
CA PHE A 260 1.80 -8.72 12.72
C PHE A 260 3.31 -8.45 12.81
N LYS A 261 4.15 -9.20 12.07
CA LYS A 261 5.61 -9.12 12.00
C LYS A 261 6.19 -7.82 11.42
N THR A 262 5.57 -7.20 10.40
CA THR A 262 6.10 -5.93 9.84
C THR A 262 5.66 -4.74 10.67
N GLN A 263 4.43 -4.78 11.19
CA GLN A 263 3.97 -3.80 12.18
C GLN A 263 4.84 -3.90 13.44
N ALA A 264 5.10 -5.12 13.94
CA ALA A 264 6.03 -5.38 15.03
C ALA A 264 7.39 -4.70 14.84
N ARG A 265 8.02 -4.83 13.65
CA ARG A 265 9.30 -4.16 13.36
C ARG A 265 9.20 -2.63 13.39
N LEU A 266 8.09 -2.06 12.93
CA LEU A 266 7.87 -0.61 13.03
C LEU A 266 7.72 -0.18 14.49
N PHE A 267 6.96 -0.96 15.28
CA PHE A 267 6.83 -0.75 16.71
C PHE A 267 8.18 -0.82 17.43
N ASP A 268 8.96 -1.87 17.16
CA ASP A 268 10.29 -2.07 17.71
C ASP A 268 11.24 -0.91 17.32
N ALA A 269 11.12 -0.38 16.09
CA ALA A 269 11.94 0.74 15.61
C ALA A 269 11.56 2.12 16.22
N ILE A 270 10.33 2.30 16.71
CA ILE A 270 9.89 3.53 17.38
C ILE A 270 10.38 3.59 18.84
N GLY A 271 10.68 2.43 19.43
CA GLY A 271 11.20 2.32 20.80
C GLY A 271 10.22 2.85 21.85
N ASP A 272 10.73 3.67 22.78
CA ASP A 272 9.97 4.16 23.95
C ASP A 272 8.99 5.31 23.66
N ARG A 273 8.88 5.76 22.40
CA ARG A 273 8.06 6.94 22.05
C ARG A 273 6.58 6.59 21.93
N SER A 274 5.73 7.58 22.20
CA SER A 274 4.27 7.46 22.09
C SER A 274 3.86 7.80 20.66
N ALA A 275 3.34 6.83 19.93
CA ALA A 275 2.82 7.01 18.57
C ALA A 275 1.41 6.40 18.47
N SER A 276 0.53 7.10 17.76
CA SER A 276 -0.85 6.69 17.51
C SER A 276 -1.07 6.50 16.02
N PHE A 277 -1.69 5.37 15.64
CA PHE A 277 -1.91 5.01 14.25
C PHE A 277 -3.40 5.02 13.92
N ALA A 278 -3.75 5.77 12.86
CA ALA A 278 -5.08 5.76 12.26
C ALA A 278 -4.97 5.37 10.78
N ARG A 279 -6.04 4.80 10.22
CA ARG A 279 -6.09 4.42 8.80
C ARG A 279 -7.34 4.99 8.16
N LEU A 280 -7.17 5.66 7.02
CA LEU A 280 -8.26 6.05 6.15
C LEU A 280 -8.07 5.33 4.81
N LYS A 281 -9.03 4.47 4.48
CA LYS A 281 -9.11 3.78 3.20
C LYS A 281 -10.00 4.56 2.24
N ILE A 282 -9.52 4.84 1.03
CA ILE A 282 -10.34 5.40 -0.04
C ILE A 282 -11.18 4.27 -0.64
N ASN A 283 -12.46 4.53 -0.86
CA ASN A 283 -13.34 3.61 -1.56
C ASN A 283 -13.28 3.87 -3.07
N ARG A 284 -13.58 2.82 -3.84
CA ARG A 284 -13.85 2.97 -5.26
C ARG A 284 -15.05 3.90 -5.48
N TRP A 285 -15.04 4.55 -6.63
CA TRP A 285 -16.15 5.38 -7.06
C TRP A 285 -17.40 4.53 -7.27
N MET A 286 -18.52 5.12 -6.91
CA MET A 286 -19.85 4.61 -7.20
C MET A 286 -20.47 5.48 -8.29
N ARG A 287 -21.67 5.09 -8.77
CA ARG A 287 -22.46 5.87 -9.76
C ARG A 287 -22.46 7.39 -9.50
N PRO A 288 -22.66 7.90 -8.27
CA PRO A 288 -22.68 9.35 -8.04
C PRO A 288 -21.35 10.05 -8.39
N GLN A 289 -20.21 9.48 -7.99
CA GLN A 289 -18.90 10.06 -8.30
C GLN A 289 -18.58 10.03 -9.79
N PHE A 290 -18.98 8.95 -10.49
CA PHE A 290 -18.84 8.85 -11.94
C PHE A 290 -19.60 9.98 -12.65
N LEU A 291 -20.88 10.16 -12.31
CA LEU A 291 -21.74 11.17 -12.92
C LEU A 291 -21.26 12.59 -12.59
N GLU A 292 -20.83 12.83 -11.35
CA GLU A 292 -20.23 14.11 -10.94
C GLU A 292 -18.99 14.42 -11.77
N TYR A 293 -18.10 13.45 -11.97
CA TYR A 293 -16.90 13.63 -12.78
C TYR A 293 -17.23 13.94 -14.24
N ALA A 294 -18.15 13.18 -14.84
CA ALA A 294 -18.57 13.41 -16.22
C ALA A 294 -19.23 14.79 -16.41
N ALA A 295 -20.04 15.23 -15.45
CA ALA A 295 -20.63 16.57 -15.44
C ALA A 295 -19.56 17.67 -15.34
N LEU A 296 -18.56 17.53 -14.46
CA LEU A 296 -17.42 18.46 -14.37
C LEU A 296 -16.58 18.51 -15.65
N ARG A 297 -16.59 17.42 -16.42
CA ARG A 297 -15.95 17.32 -17.74
C ARG A 297 -16.82 17.84 -18.89
N GLY A 298 -18.06 18.27 -18.61
CA GLY A 298 -19.02 18.78 -19.59
C GLY A 298 -19.58 17.70 -20.52
N PHE A 299 -19.61 16.43 -20.08
CA PHE A 299 -20.17 15.32 -20.86
C PHE A 299 -21.66 15.13 -20.54
N SER A 300 -22.54 15.29 -21.55
CA SER A 300 -24.00 15.29 -21.40
C SER A 300 -24.60 13.90 -21.19
N ASP A 301 -24.05 12.88 -21.85
CA ASP A 301 -24.64 11.53 -21.90
C ASP A 301 -24.06 10.60 -20.82
N ALA A 302 -23.75 11.18 -19.65
CA ALA A 302 -23.07 10.49 -18.56
C ALA A 302 -23.89 9.34 -17.96
N GLU A 303 -25.21 9.51 -17.84
CA GLU A 303 -26.10 8.47 -17.32
C GLU A 303 -26.16 7.28 -18.26
N ASP A 304 -26.34 7.54 -19.56
CA ASP A 304 -26.39 6.50 -20.58
C ASP A 304 -25.06 5.73 -20.68
N LEU A 305 -23.93 6.46 -20.62
CA LEU A 305 -22.60 5.86 -20.56
C LEU A 305 -22.45 4.93 -19.34
N TYR A 306 -22.82 5.39 -18.16
CA TYR A 306 -22.74 4.57 -16.95
C TYR A 306 -23.66 3.34 -17.05
N ASP A 307 -24.93 3.53 -17.38
CA ASP A 307 -25.94 2.47 -17.34
C ASP A 307 -25.66 1.41 -18.42
N THR A 308 -25.22 1.81 -19.61
CA THR A 308 -24.80 0.89 -20.68
C THR A 308 -23.63 0.00 -20.25
N PHE A 309 -22.59 0.57 -19.64
CA PHE A 309 -21.42 -0.21 -19.22
C PHE A 309 -21.64 -0.97 -17.91
N ALA A 310 -22.44 -0.44 -16.98
CA ALA A 310 -22.82 -1.13 -15.75
C ALA A 310 -23.67 -2.37 -16.05
N ALA A 311 -24.55 -2.31 -17.05
CA ALA A 311 -25.34 -3.47 -17.49
C ALA A 311 -24.47 -4.59 -18.08
N ARG A 312 -23.34 -4.25 -18.70
CA ARG A 312 -22.42 -5.22 -19.33
C ARG A 312 -21.37 -5.78 -18.38
N LEU A 313 -20.83 -4.95 -17.49
CA LEU A 313 -19.65 -5.27 -16.66
C LEU A 313 -19.97 -5.39 -15.17
N GLY A 314 -21.13 -4.91 -14.75
CA GLY A 314 -21.48 -4.68 -13.35
C GLY A 314 -21.04 -3.30 -12.85
N GLY A 315 -21.81 -2.71 -11.93
CA GLY A 315 -21.55 -1.36 -11.41
C GLY A 315 -20.26 -1.21 -10.59
N GLU A 316 -19.72 -2.32 -10.06
CA GLU A 316 -18.47 -2.34 -9.28
C GLU A 316 -17.21 -2.48 -10.15
N HIS A 317 -17.39 -2.66 -11.47
CA HIS A 317 -16.28 -2.95 -12.37
C HIS A 317 -15.23 -1.83 -12.37
N PRO A 318 -13.91 -2.12 -12.34
CA PRO A 318 -12.85 -1.11 -12.27
C PRO A 318 -12.94 0.03 -13.28
N MET A 319 -13.45 -0.23 -14.49
CA MET A 319 -13.65 0.79 -15.53
C MET A 319 -14.65 1.89 -15.13
N LEU A 320 -15.61 1.58 -14.26
CA LEU A 320 -16.63 2.51 -13.76
C LEU A 320 -16.33 3.03 -12.35
N SER A 321 -15.46 2.33 -11.62
CA SER A 321 -15.23 2.55 -10.20
C SER A 321 -13.81 3.04 -9.86
N ARG A 322 -12.81 2.88 -10.74
CA ARG A 322 -11.46 3.45 -10.56
C ARG A 322 -11.36 4.80 -11.26
N ALA A 323 -11.08 5.85 -10.50
CA ALA A 323 -11.02 7.24 -10.98
C ALA A 323 -10.16 7.42 -12.25
N PHE A 324 -8.99 6.77 -12.31
CA PHE A 324 -8.12 6.82 -13.48
C PHE A 324 -8.78 6.24 -14.76
N LEU A 325 -9.40 5.07 -14.65
CA LEU A 325 -10.06 4.42 -15.78
C LEU A 325 -11.32 5.16 -16.20
N VAL A 326 -12.09 5.68 -15.25
CA VAL A 326 -13.25 6.55 -15.52
C VAL A 326 -12.82 7.78 -16.31
N LYS A 327 -11.71 8.43 -15.94
CA LYS A 327 -11.15 9.54 -16.70
C LYS A 327 -10.90 9.16 -18.15
N ARG A 328 -10.23 8.03 -18.38
CA ARG A 328 -9.88 7.57 -19.74
C ARG A 328 -11.11 7.10 -20.53
N LEU A 329 -12.11 6.50 -19.87
CA LEU A 329 -13.39 6.13 -20.50
C LEU A 329 -14.16 7.37 -20.96
N VAL A 330 -14.25 8.40 -20.12
CA VAL A 330 -14.88 9.68 -20.50
C VAL A 330 -14.10 10.37 -21.62
N ASP A 331 -12.76 10.33 -21.60
CA ASP A 331 -11.93 10.87 -22.69
C ASP A 331 -12.23 10.17 -24.04
N LEU A 332 -12.48 8.85 -24.04
CA LEU A 332 -12.91 8.11 -25.22
C LEU A 332 -14.34 8.44 -25.64
N ALA A 333 -15.27 8.49 -24.68
CA ALA A 333 -16.67 8.82 -24.94
C ALA A 333 -16.84 10.21 -25.57
N GLN A 334 -16.02 11.18 -25.17
CA GLN A 334 -15.99 12.53 -25.77
C GLN A 334 -15.50 12.56 -27.23
N SER A 335 -14.96 11.46 -27.75
CA SER A 335 -14.41 11.37 -29.10
C SER A 335 -15.22 10.53 -30.08
N VAL A 336 -16.28 9.89 -29.62
CA VAL A 336 -17.25 9.16 -30.45
C VAL A 336 -18.57 9.92 -30.53
N GLU A 337 -19.39 9.63 -31.54
CA GLU A 337 -20.68 10.32 -31.71
C GLU A 337 -21.76 9.80 -30.73
N THR A 338 -21.75 8.49 -30.41
CA THR A 338 -22.73 7.88 -29.49
C THR A 338 -22.10 6.86 -28.54
N VAL A 339 -22.76 6.65 -27.39
CA VAL A 339 -22.34 5.67 -26.38
C VAL A 339 -22.42 4.25 -26.94
N GLU A 340 -23.42 3.93 -27.75
CA GLU A 340 -23.58 2.61 -28.35
C GLU A 340 -22.46 2.27 -29.31
N GLN A 341 -21.92 3.27 -30.05
CA GLN A 341 -20.76 3.06 -30.90
C GLN A 341 -19.56 2.60 -30.07
N LEU A 342 -19.24 3.31 -28.99
CA LEU A 342 -18.15 2.95 -28.08
C LEU A 342 -18.39 1.57 -27.45
N ALA A 343 -19.62 1.29 -27.05
CA ALA A 343 -19.97 0.01 -26.47
C ALA A 343 -19.79 -1.14 -27.47
N ASN A 344 -20.08 -0.93 -28.76
CA ASN A 344 -19.83 -1.93 -29.80
C ASN A 344 -18.34 -2.12 -30.08
N GLU A 345 -17.55 -1.05 -30.08
CA GLU A 345 -16.09 -1.10 -30.24
C GLU A 345 -15.40 -1.87 -29.10
N LEU A 346 -15.87 -1.70 -27.86
CA LEU A 346 -15.29 -2.36 -26.69
C LEU A 346 -15.79 -3.81 -26.48
N GLY A 347 -16.80 -4.23 -27.24
CA GLY A 347 -17.32 -5.60 -27.23
C GLY A 347 -18.21 -5.95 -26.03
N THR A 348 -18.53 -7.25 -25.91
CA THR A 348 -19.50 -7.78 -24.93
C THR A 348 -18.92 -8.77 -23.93
N ALA A 349 -17.69 -9.26 -24.15
CA ALA A 349 -17.04 -10.22 -23.26
C ALA A 349 -16.32 -9.49 -22.10
N PRO A 350 -16.73 -9.68 -20.82
CA PRO A 350 -16.14 -8.95 -19.70
C PRO A 350 -14.64 -9.17 -19.53
N GLN A 351 -14.16 -10.40 -19.77
CA GLN A 351 -12.74 -10.76 -19.64
C GLN A 351 -11.80 -10.09 -20.67
N ASP A 352 -12.31 -9.68 -21.83
CA ASP A 352 -11.52 -9.00 -22.86
C ASP A 352 -11.73 -7.49 -22.89
N TYR A 353 -12.67 -6.99 -22.09
CA TYR A 353 -13.09 -5.60 -22.17
C TYR A 353 -11.95 -4.62 -21.88
N PHE A 354 -11.09 -4.91 -20.90
CA PHE A 354 -9.92 -4.07 -20.62
C PHE A 354 -8.89 -4.12 -21.76
N PHE A 355 -8.68 -5.29 -22.37
CA PHE A 355 -7.82 -5.42 -23.55
C PHE A 355 -8.37 -4.57 -24.71
N ARG A 356 -9.67 -4.69 -25.01
CA ARG A 356 -10.33 -3.89 -26.06
C ARG A 356 -10.23 -2.41 -25.79
N PHE A 357 -10.39 -1.99 -24.54
CA PHE A 357 -10.20 -0.60 -24.14
C PHE A 357 -8.78 -0.09 -24.42
N VAL A 358 -7.76 -0.86 -24.07
CA VAL A 358 -6.37 -0.51 -24.38
C VAL A 358 -6.14 -0.53 -25.91
N GLU A 359 -6.69 -1.51 -26.62
CA GLU A 359 -6.60 -1.64 -28.08
C GLU A 359 -7.20 -0.41 -28.78
N THR A 360 -8.38 0.08 -28.36
CA THR A 360 -8.98 1.32 -28.89
C THR A 360 -8.09 2.55 -28.68
N LEU A 361 -7.45 2.66 -27.50
CA LEU A 361 -6.50 3.76 -27.23
C LEU A 361 -5.27 3.67 -28.14
N VAL A 362 -4.76 2.47 -28.40
CA VAL A 362 -3.59 2.23 -29.25
C VAL A 362 -3.92 2.40 -30.74
N ASP A 363 -5.04 1.89 -31.23
CA ASP A 363 -5.46 2.05 -32.64
C ASP A 363 -5.63 3.53 -32.99
N ARG A 364 -6.22 4.32 -32.09
CA ARG A 364 -6.33 5.77 -32.26
C ARG A 364 -4.98 6.47 -32.28
N GLU A 365 -4.07 6.09 -31.39
CA GLU A 365 -2.69 6.60 -31.36
C GLU A 365 -1.95 6.29 -32.67
N ALA A 366 -2.08 5.05 -33.15
CA ALA A 366 -1.48 4.56 -34.39
C ALA A 366 -1.96 5.36 -35.62
N ARG A 367 -3.28 5.57 -35.73
CA ARG A 367 -3.91 6.22 -36.89
C ARG A 367 -3.79 7.74 -36.90
N LEU A 368 -3.76 8.39 -35.73
CA LEU A 368 -3.80 9.86 -35.66
C LEU A 368 -2.43 10.49 -35.43
N LYS A 369 -1.53 9.83 -34.70
CA LYS A 369 -0.24 10.43 -34.30
C LYS A 369 0.97 9.71 -34.90
N TRP A 370 0.88 8.40 -35.08
CA TRP A 370 1.98 7.58 -35.58
C TRP A 370 1.89 7.31 -37.06
N LEU A 371 1.83 8.37 -37.86
CA LEU A 371 1.78 8.26 -39.32
C LEU A 371 3.17 8.36 -39.93
N ASP A 372 3.52 7.43 -40.82
CA ASP A 372 4.71 7.54 -41.67
C ASP A 372 4.50 8.63 -42.72
N LYS A 373 5.47 9.54 -42.79
CA LYS A 373 5.45 10.72 -43.68
C LYS A 373 6.36 10.56 -44.89
N THR A 374 6.93 9.38 -45.11
CA THR A 374 7.91 9.14 -46.17
C THR A 374 7.32 8.74 -47.53
N GLY A 375 6.01 8.44 -47.61
CA GLY A 375 5.30 8.10 -48.85
C GLY A 375 4.15 9.05 -49.20
N ASP A 376 3.52 8.84 -50.37
CA ASP A 376 2.45 9.69 -50.92
C ASP A 376 1.13 9.66 -50.12
N ALA A 377 0.90 8.60 -49.34
CA ALA A 377 -0.26 8.47 -48.46
C ALA A 377 0.21 8.18 -47.02
N ALA A 378 -0.35 8.92 -46.06
CA ALA A 378 -0.05 8.72 -44.64
C ALA A 378 -0.61 7.36 -44.17
N GLN A 379 0.29 6.45 -43.82
CA GLN A 379 -0.05 5.13 -43.26
C GLN A 379 0.48 5.01 -41.83
N PRO A 380 -0.13 4.20 -40.97
CA PRO A 380 0.41 3.93 -39.64
C PRO A 380 1.86 3.40 -39.72
N LEU A 381 2.74 4.01 -38.93
CA LEU A 381 4.15 3.67 -38.83
C LEU A 381 4.30 2.22 -38.32
N LEU A 382 3.57 1.90 -37.26
CA LEU A 382 3.46 0.56 -36.69
C LEU A 382 2.01 0.09 -36.77
N THR A 383 1.81 -1.21 -36.97
CA THR A 383 0.50 -1.85 -36.78
C THR A 383 0.09 -1.82 -35.31
N VAL A 384 -1.19 -2.08 -35.01
CA VAL A 384 -1.68 -2.12 -33.62
C VAL A 384 -0.96 -3.21 -32.83
N THR A 385 -0.76 -4.39 -33.42
CA THR A 385 -0.01 -5.50 -32.81
C THR A 385 1.43 -5.10 -32.51
N GLU A 386 2.11 -4.43 -33.45
CA GLU A 386 3.48 -3.94 -33.28
C GLU A 386 3.59 -2.89 -32.17
N HIS A 387 2.58 -2.03 -31.99
CA HIS A 387 2.53 -1.11 -30.85
C HIS A 387 2.44 -1.86 -29.52
N HIS A 388 1.56 -2.87 -29.42
CA HIS A 388 1.43 -3.66 -28.19
C HIS A 388 2.74 -4.39 -27.87
N GLN A 389 3.45 -4.92 -28.87
CA GLN A 389 4.75 -5.57 -28.69
C GLN A 389 5.81 -4.59 -28.17
N LEU A 390 5.89 -3.38 -28.71
CA LEU A 390 6.81 -2.35 -28.22
C LEU A 390 6.51 -1.96 -26.76
N LEU A 391 5.24 -1.75 -26.42
CA LEU A 391 4.83 -1.39 -25.05
C LEU A 391 5.07 -2.56 -24.07
N ALA A 392 4.85 -3.80 -24.49
CA ALA A 392 5.19 -5.00 -23.71
C ALA A 392 6.70 -5.10 -23.45
N ALA A 393 7.53 -4.82 -24.44
CA ALA A 393 8.99 -4.79 -24.27
C ALA A 393 9.44 -3.71 -23.26
N ILE A 394 8.85 -2.51 -23.32
CA ILE A 394 9.12 -1.43 -22.35
C ILE A 394 8.69 -1.85 -20.93
N ALA A 395 7.50 -2.44 -20.78
CA ALA A 395 7.02 -2.91 -19.47
C ALA A 395 7.90 -4.05 -18.91
N ARG A 396 8.37 -4.95 -19.77
CA ARG A 396 9.30 -6.02 -19.40
C ARG A 396 10.64 -5.47 -18.91
N GLU A 397 11.23 -4.50 -19.62
CA GLU A 397 12.50 -3.89 -19.20
C GLU A 397 12.34 -3.14 -17.87
N MET A 398 11.25 -2.39 -17.69
CA MET A 398 10.90 -1.75 -16.40
C MET A 398 10.85 -2.79 -15.26
N TRP A 399 10.24 -3.94 -15.52
CA TRP A 399 10.14 -5.03 -14.55
C TRP A 399 11.51 -5.64 -14.22
N GLN A 400 12.31 -5.99 -15.23
CA GLN A 400 13.61 -6.63 -15.06
C GLN A 400 14.65 -5.72 -14.40
N SER A 401 14.55 -4.41 -14.63
CA SER A 401 15.40 -3.40 -13.98
C SER A 401 14.87 -2.95 -12.61
N SER A 402 13.75 -3.52 -12.14
CA SER A 402 13.05 -3.11 -10.91
C SER A 402 12.78 -1.60 -10.87
N ALA A 403 12.47 -1.00 -12.02
CA ALA A 403 12.26 0.43 -12.19
C ALA A 403 10.85 0.76 -12.68
N ASN A 404 10.24 1.80 -12.10
CA ASN A 404 8.93 2.31 -12.55
C ASN A 404 9.04 3.24 -13.77
N SER A 405 10.26 3.66 -14.11
CA SER A 405 10.55 4.59 -15.19
C SER A 405 11.91 4.28 -15.81
N LEU A 406 12.05 4.41 -17.13
CA LEU A 406 13.30 4.17 -17.85
C LEU A 406 13.89 5.47 -18.37
N ARG A 407 15.23 5.52 -18.43
CA ARG A 407 15.94 6.61 -19.11
C ARG A 407 15.74 6.51 -20.62
N LEU A 408 15.74 7.65 -21.31
CA LEU A 408 15.51 7.69 -22.77
C LEU A 408 16.57 6.93 -23.57
N ASP A 409 17.80 6.83 -23.09
CA ASP A 409 18.86 6.04 -23.73
C ASP A 409 18.53 4.53 -23.70
N VAL A 410 17.97 4.03 -22.59
CA VAL A 410 17.48 2.65 -22.48
C VAL A 410 16.30 2.43 -23.43
N ILE A 411 15.36 3.38 -23.51
CA ILE A 411 14.24 3.30 -24.47
C ILE A 411 14.74 3.24 -25.91
N ASP A 412 15.75 4.03 -26.26
CA ASP A 412 16.32 4.03 -27.60
C ASP A 412 16.90 2.65 -27.96
N VAL A 413 17.53 1.95 -27.00
CA VAL A 413 18.01 0.55 -27.17
C VAL A 413 16.87 -0.45 -27.34
N ILE A 414 15.81 -0.36 -26.53
CA ILE A 414 14.63 -1.22 -26.68
C ILE A 414 14.01 -1.05 -28.07
N VAL A 415 13.91 0.19 -28.56
CA VAL A 415 13.38 0.48 -29.90
C VAL A 415 14.28 -0.10 -30.99
N GLU A 416 15.62 -0.08 -30.83
CA GLU A 416 16.54 -0.74 -31.75
C GLU A 416 16.30 -2.26 -31.81
N MET A 417 16.27 -2.92 -30.65
CA MET A 417 16.05 -4.37 -30.55
C MET A 417 14.68 -4.78 -31.10
N PHE A 418 13.64 -3.98 -30.84
CA PHE A 418 12.29 -4.20 -31.35
C PHE A 418 12.23 -4.08 -32.88
N ALA A 419 12.92 -3.08 -33.46
CA ALA A 419 12.86 -2.81 -34.90
C ALA A 419 13.80 -3.69 -35.73
N GLU A 420 14.83 -4.29 -35.11
CA GLU A 420 15.83 -5.13 -35.79
C GLU A 420 15.22 -6.27 -36.62
N PRO A 421 14.27 -7.08 -36.10
CA PRO A 421 13.62 -8.15 -36.88
C PRO A 421 12.84 -7.65 -38.10
N MET A 422 12.35 -6.39 -38.05
CA MET A 422 11.49 -5.82 -39.10
C MET A 422 12.27 -5.39 -40.35
N ARG A 423 13.58 -5.14 -40.22
CA ARG A 423 14.48 -4.74 -41.33
C ARG A 423 14.01 -3.54 -42.18
N ARG A 424 13.33 -2.55 -41.57
CA ARG A 424 12.78 -1.35 -42.26
C ARG A 424 13.71 -0.12 -42.32
N GLY A 425 14.98 -0.28 -41.95
CA GLY A 425 16.04 0.73 -42.08
C GLY A 425 16.06 1.83 -40.99
N PRO A 426 17.10 2.68 -40.96
CA PRO A 426 17.35 3.62 -39.85
C PRO A 426 16.32 4.75 -39.69
N THR A 427 15.74 5.23 -40.80
CA THR A 427 14.73 6.29 -40.78
C THR A 427 13.47 5.86 -40.02
N PHE A 428 13.07 4.59 -40.18
CA PHE A 428 11.95 3.99 -39.45
C PHE A 428 12.22 3.94 -37.94
N VAL A 429 13.40 3.46 -37.54
CA VAL A 429 13.81 3.40 -36.13
C VAL A 429 13.82 4.80 -35.49
N ARG A 430 14.36 5.81 -36.19
CA ARG A 430 14.34 7.20 -35.71
C ARG A 430 12.91 7.71 -35.50
N GLN A 431 12.01 7.43 -36.44
CA GLN A 431 10.62 7.83 -36.37
C GLN A 431 9.87 7.22 -35.16
N ILE A 432 10.24 6.01 -34.74
CA ILE A 432 9.70 5.37 -33.52
C ILE A 432 10.24 6.06 -32.27
N ARG A 433 11.56 6.29 -32.18
CA ARG A 433 12.19 6.96 -31.02
C ARG A 433 11.63 8.33 -30.74
N GLU A 434 11.32 9.11 -31.78
CA GLU A 434 10.74 10.44 -31.63
C GLU A 434 9.30 10.38 -31.10
N ARG A 435 8.50 9.40 -31.55
CA ARG A 435 7.08 9.31 -31.22
C ARG A 435 6.81 8.59 -29.91
N VAL A 436 7.61 7.60 -29.52
CA VAL A 436 7.44 6.83 -28.26
C VAL A 436 7.47 7.74 -27.04
N ARG A 437 8.22 8.85 -27.09
CA ARG A 437 8.35 9.84 -26.03
C ARG A 437 7.06 10.60 -25.71
N ASN A 438 6.11 10.63 -26.65
CA ASN A 438 4.83 11.35 -26.53
C ASN A 438 3.63 10.41 -26.68
N HIS A 439 3.84 9.10 -26.49
CA HIS A 439 2.80 8.10 -26.62
C HIS A 439 1.70 8.29 -25.56
N SER A 440 0.43 8.10 -25.91
CA SER A 440 -0.74 8.38 -25.04
C SER A 440 -0.78 7.62 -23.71
N LEU A 441 -0.18 6.43 -23.68
CA LEU A 441 -0.06 5.55 -22.51
C LEU A 441 1.22 5.74 -21.71
N LEU A 442 2.13 6.60 -22.17
CA LEU A 442 3.41 6.89 -21.54
C LEU A 442 3.43 8.37 -21.12
N SER A 443 4.17 8.67 -20.06
CA SER A 443 4.39 10.03 -19.60
C SER A 443 5.89 10.29 -19.44
N THR A 444 6.29 11.52 -19.73
CA THR A 444 7.66 11.98 -19.48
C THR A 444 7.64 12.95 -18.31
N ASN A 445 8.52 12.74 -17.35
CA ASN A 445 8.66 13.65 -16.22
C ASN A 445 9.87 14.58 -16.44
N PRO A 446 9.67 15.84 -16.86
CA PRO A 446 10.77 16.77 -17.12
C PRO A 446 11.54 17.14 -15.86
N ALA A 447 10.93 17.05 -14.67
CA ALA A 447 11.62 17.31 -13.40
C ALA A 447 12.58 16.17 -12.99
N ARG A 448 12.47 14.99 -13.61
CA ARG A 448 13.32 13.82 -13.33
C ARG A 448 14.35 13.53 -14.43
N GLY A 449 14.71 14.53 -15.24
CA GLY A 449 15.80 14.37 -16.22
C GLY A 449 15.43 13.54 -17.45
N GLY A 450 14.16 13.56 -17.87
CA GLY A 450 13.72 12.84 -19.07
C GLY A 450 13.61 11.35 -18.84
N LEU A 451 12.93 10.93 -17.77
CA LEU A 451 12.50 9.55 -17.59
C LEU A 451 11.15 9.34 -18.29
N LEU A 452 10.99 8.16 -18.88
CA LEU A 452 9.75 7.70 -19.51
C LEU A 452 9.13 6.62 -18.61
N GLU A 453 7.87 6.80 -18.25
CA GLU A 453 7.10 5.85 -17.43
C GLU A 453 5.72 5.61 -18.05
N PHE A 454 5.03 4.53 -17.67
CA PHE A 454 3.63 4.39 -18.01
C PHE A 454 2.82 5.45 -17.29
N ASP A 455 1.83 6.04 -17.98
CA ASP A 455 0.92 7.03 -17.38
C ASP A 455 0.13 6.43 -16.19
N HIS A 456 0.03 5.10 -16.14
CA HIS A 456 -0.54 4.39 -14.99
C HIS A 456 0.04 2.99 -14.82
N ASP A 457 0.16 2.55 -13.56
CA ASP A 457 0.72 1.24 -13.19
C ASP A 457 -0.12 0.08 -13.74
N GLU A 458 -1.43 0.25 -13.93
CA GLU A 458 -2.28 -0.78 -14.55
C GLU A 458 -1.88 -1.08 -15.99
N PHE A 459 -1.52 -0.06 -16.78
CA PHE A 459 -1.03 -0.29 -18.14
C PHE A 459 0.30 -1.02 -18.12
N ARG A 460 1.22 -0.64 -17.22
CA ARG A 460 2.48 -1.35 -17.04
C ARG A 460 2.26 -2.83 -16.69
N ARG A 461 1.37 -3.11 -15.72
CA ARG A 461 1.03 -4.49 -15.31
C ARG A 461 0.33 -5.28 -16.40
N PHE A 462 -0.54 -4.63 -17.16
CA PHE A 462 -1.20 -5.21 -18.32
C PHE A 462 -0.18 -5.62 -19.38
N TYR A 463 0.72 -4.72 -19.77
CA TYR A 463 1.75 -5.00 -20.77
C TYR A 463 2.81 -5.99 -20.28
N LEU A 464 3.12 -6.00 -18.98
CA LEU A 464 3.90 -7.07 -18.37
C LEU A 464 3.18 -8.42 -18.49
N GLY A 465 1.85 -8.43 -18.31
CA GLY A 465 1.00 -9.60 -18.49
C GLY A 465 0.98 -10.08 -19.95
N GLU A 466 0.93 -9.16 -20.92
CA GLU A 466 1.09 -9.49 -22.35
C GLU A 466 2.45 -10.12 -22.64
N SER A 467 3.53 -9.57 -22.08
CA SER A 467 4.87 -10.14 -22.25
C SER A 467 5.00 -11.52 -21.62
N LEU A 468 4.40 -11.74 -20.44
CA LEU A 468 4.38 -13.03 -19.76
C LEU A 468 3.54 -14.05 -20.54
N GLY A 469 2.37 -13.64 -21.04
CA GLY A 469 1.51 -14.44 -21.89
C GLY A 469 2.18 -14.86 -23.20
N SER A 470 2.92 -13.95 -23.85
CA SER A 470 3.71 -14.25 -25.04
C SER A 470 4.80 -15.28 -24.74
N ALA A 471 5.56 -15.11 -23.65
CA ALA A 471 6.60 -16.06 -23.26
C ALA A 471 6.03 -17.48 -23.00
N LEU A 472 4.82 -17.57 -22.44
CA LEU A 472 4.10 -18.84 -22.26
C LEU A 472 3.62 -19.43 -23.59
N ALA A 473 3.03 -18.61 -24.46
CA ALA A 473 2.55 -19.02 -25.78
C ALA A 473 3.70 -19.58 -26.64
N ASP A 474 4.85 -18.89 -26.62
CA ASP A 474 6.06 -19.28 -27.35
C ASP A 474 6.83 -20.43 -26.68
N ARG A 475 6.40 -20.84 -25.47
CA ARG A 475 7.08 -21.83 -24.61
C ARG A 475 8.55 -21.49 -24.35
N ASN A 476 8.86 -20.19 -24.27
CA ASN A 476 10.22 -19.70 -24.05
C ASN A 476 10.55 -19.69 -22.55
N GLN A 477 11.18 -20.77 -22.08
CA GLN A 477 11.55 -20.93 -20.67
C GLN A 477 12.51 -19.84 -20.16
N ALA A 478 13.44 -19.36 -21.00
CA ALA A 478 14.40 -18.34 -20.60
C ALA A 478 13.69 -17.00 -20.36
N ASP A 479 12.77 -16.63 -21.25
CA ASP A 479 11.98 -15.40 -21.09
C ASP A 479 11.04 -15.50 -19.89
N LEU A 480 10.36 -16.64 -19.74
CA LEU A 480 9.50 -16.90 -18.60
C LEU A 480 10.27 -16.75 -17.29
N LEU A 481 11.41 -17.44 -17.16
CA LEU A 481 12.29 -17.38 -15.99
C LEU A 481 12.76 -15.94 -15.73
N SER A 482 13.14 -15.19 -16.77
CA SER A 482 13.58 -13.79 -16.62
C SER A 482 12.49 -12.88 -16.06
N ILE A 483 11.22 -13.14 -16.35
CA ILE A 483 10.09 -12.36 -15.84
C ILE A 483 9.74 -12.81 -14.42
N VAL A 484 9.60 -14.11 -14.18
CA VAL A 484 9.17 -14.62 -12.87
C VAL A 484 10.24 -14.51 -11.79
N SER A 485 11.52 -14.34 -12.15
CA SER A 485 12.60 -14.23 -11.16
C SER A 485 12.86 -12.82 -10.63
N ALA A 486 12.35 -11.78 -11.31
CA ALA A 486 12.74 -10.40 -11.00
C ALA A 486 12.13 -9.85 -9.70
N ASP A 487 10.82 -10.03 -9.49
CA ASP A 487 10.08 -9.53 -8.32
C ASP A 487 8.75 -10.29 -8.18
N ARG A 488 7.96 -10.09 -7.12
CA ARG A 488 6.65 -10.75 -6.90
C ARG A 488 5.59 -10.23 -7.88
N LEU A 489 5.06 -11.12 -8.73
CA LEU A 489 4.10 -10.78 -9.78
C LEU A 489 2.75 -10.32 -9.20
N PRO A 490 2.21 -9.18 -9.67
CA PRO A 490 0.84 -8.79 -9.35
C PRO A 490 -0.18 -9.81 -9.85
N SER A 491 -1.28 -9.97 -9.10
CA SER A 491 -2.42 -10.82 -9.48
C SER A 491 -2.93 -10.51 -10.89
N ASP A 492 -3.15 -9.22 -11.17
CA ASP A 492 -3.74 -8.73 -12.40
C ASP A 492 -2.83 -9.01 -13.61
N THR A 493 -1.50 -9.01 -13.40
CA THR A 493 -0.52 -9.38 -14.42
C THR A 493 -0.63 -10.87 -14.77
N CYS A 494 -0.80 -11.74 -13.77
CA CYS A 494 -0.99 -13.16 -14.01
C CYS A 494 -2.34 -13.45 -14.69
N ASP A 495 -3.41 -12.77 -14.26
CA ASP A 495 -4.74 -12.87 -14.89
C ASP A 495 -4.67 -12.41 -16.35
N GLN A 496 -3.97 -11.31 -16.64
CA GLN A 496 -3.76 -10.82 -18.00
C GLN A 496 -2.95 -11.79 -18.87
N ALA A 497 -1.93 -12.45 -18.31
CA ALA A 497 -1.16 -13.46 -19.04
C ALA A 497 -2.04 -14.64 -19.47
N VAL A 498 -2.95 -15.10 -18.59
CA VAL A 498 -3.93 -16.15 -18.94
C VAL A 498 -4.92 -15.65 -19.99
N SER A 499 -5.42 -14.42 -19.88
CA SER A 499 -6.28 -13.81 -20.90
C SER A 499 -5.58 -13.72 -22.26
N HIS A 500 -4.29 -13.38 -22.29
CA HIS A 500 -3.49 -13.39 -23.52
C HIS A 500 -3.45 -14.77 -24.17
N LEU A 501 -3.20 -15.84 -23.39
CA LEU A 501 -3.19 -17.22 -23.89
C LEU A 501 -4.52 -17.63 -24.53
N LEU A 502 -5.64 -17.26 -23.90
CA LEU A 502 -6.97 -17.51 -24.43
C LEU A 502 -7.20 -16.77 -25.76
N ARG A 503 -6.76 -15.51 -25.88
CA ARG A 503 -6.89 -14.72 -27.11
C ARG A 503 -6.08 -15.28 -28.28
N VAL A 504 -4.89 -15.83 -28.03
CA VAL A 504 -4.08 -16.49 -29.07
C VAL A 504 -4.50 -17.93 -29.35
N GLY A 505 -5.53 -18.44 -28.67
CA GLY A 505 -6.09 -19.78 -28.89
C GLY A 505 -5.28 -20.92 -28.27
N MET A 506 -4.40 -20.62 -27.31
CA MET A 506 -3.60 -21.62 -26.61
C MET A 506 -4.39 -22.27 -25.48
N GLN A 507 -4.28 -23.60 -25.36
CA GLN A 507 -4.88 -24.33 -24.23
C GLN A 507 -4.05 -24.10 -22.98
N GLN A 508 -4.71 -23.78 -21.86
CA GLN A 508 -4.05 -23.50 -20.59
C GLN A 508 -3.25 -24.72 -20.08
N SER A 509 -3.76 -25.93 -20.31
CA SER A 509 -3.09 -27.19 -19.95
C SER A 509 -1.71 -27.32 -20.58
N ASP A 510 -1.54 -26.89 -21.84
CA ASP A 510 -0.26 -26.96 -22.55
C ASP A 510 0.83 -26.07 -21.92
N CYS A 511 0.42 -25.04 -21.20
CA CYS A 511 1.33 -24.09 -20.55
C CYS A 511 1.73 -24.55 -19.14
N THR A 512 0.92 -25.40 -18.48
CA THR A 512 1.18 -25.84 -17.09
C THR A 512 2.53 -26.54 -16.93
N ALA A 513 2.89 -27.42 -17.86
CA ALA A 513 4.15 -28.16 -17.82
C ALA A 513 5.37 -27.22 -17.85
N VAL A 514 5.35 -26.20 -18.72
CA VAL A 514 6.43 -25.21 -18.84
C VAL A 514 6.61 -24.44 -17.53
N VAL A 515 5.51 -24.07 -16.87
CA VAL A 515 5.57 -23.33 -15.60
C VAL A 515 6.07 -24.23 -14.46
N VAL A 516 5.67 -25.50 -14.42
CA VAL A 516 6.19 -26.48 -13.44
C VAL A 516 7.70 -26.69 -13.63
N ASP A 517 8.18 -26.81 -14.87
CA ASP A 517 9.61 -26.99 -15.16
C ASP A 517 10.45 -25.77 -14.72
N VAL A 518 9.93 -24.56 -14.96
CA VAL A 518 10.58 -23.32 -14.47
C VAL A 518 10.56 -23.25 -12.94
N ALA A 519 9.48 -23.66 -12.28
CA ALA A 519 9.41 -23.69 -10.81
C ALA A 519 10.45 -24.66 -10.22
N ARG A 520 10.57 -25.87 -10.79
CA ARG A 520 11.51 -26.90 -10.33
C ARG A 520 12.97 -26.50 -10.51
N SER A 521 13.30 -25.85 -11.62
CA SER A 521 14.66 -25.37 -11.91
C SER A 521 15.05 -24.12 -11.11
N SER A 522 14.09 -23.47 -10.45
CA SER A 522 14.33 -22.27 -9.66
C SER A 522 14.77 -22.56 -8.22
N SER A 523 15.54 -21.64 -7.63
CA SER A 523 15.96 -21.72 -6.22
C SER A 523 14.76 -21.56 -5.27
N PRO A 524 14.72 -22.29 -4.13
CA PRO A 524 13.69 -22.11 -3.10
C PRO A 524 13.57 -20.69 -2.54
N LEU A 525 14.65 -19.90 -2.60
CA LEU A 525 14.70 -18.53 -2.08
C LEU A 525 14.41 -17.47 -3.16
N SER A 526 14.04 -17.87 -4.37
CA SER A 526 13.75 -16.94 -5.48
C SER A 526 12.25 -16.70 -5.65
N PHE A 527 11.89 -15.50 -6.11
CA PHE A 527 10.51 -15.15 -6.48
C PHE A 527 9.91 -16.07 -7.54
N ALA A 528 10.76 -16.70 -8.36
CA ALA A 528 10.32 -17.54 -9.47
C ALA A 528 9.39 -18.68 -9.02
N ARG A 529 9.69 -19.36 -7.91
CA ARG A 529 8.82 -20.47 -7.45
C ARG A 529 7.43 -19.98 -7.03
N GLU A 530 7.38 -18.88 -6.29
CA GLU A 530 6.13 -18.31 -5.82
C GLU A 530 5.29 -17.75 -6.98
N ASN A 531 5.94 -17.04 -7.90
CA ASN A 531 5.32 -16.50 -9.11
C ASN A 531 4.82 -17.58 -10.05
N CYS A 532 5.56 -18.68 -10.18
CA CYS A 532 5.08 -19.87 -10.88
C CYS A 532 3.84 -20.45 -10.20
N GLY A 533 3.77 -20.50 -8.87
CA GLY A 533 2.57 -20.90 -8.14
C GLY A 533 1.38 -19.95 -8.39
N ALA A 534 1.63 -18.65 -8.38
CA ALA A 534 0.63 -17.61 -8.67
C ALA A 534 0.02 -17.75 -10.09
N LEU A 535 0.85 -18.12 -11.07
CA LEU A 535 0.45 -18.35 -12.44
C LEU A 535 -0.24 -19.71 -12.62
N LEU A 536 0.33 -20.78 -12.03
CA LEU A 536 -0.20 -22.14 -12.11
C LEU A 536 -1.63 -22.21 -11.58
N VAL A 537 -1.91 -21.62 -10.42
CA VAL A 537 -3.26 -21.70 -9.85
C VAL A 537 -4.32 -21.02 -10.74
N ARG A 538 -3.93 -20.03 -11.56
CA ARG A 538 -4.80 -19.40 -12.56
C ARG A 538 -4.95 -20.24 -13.82
N LEU A 539 -3.87 -20.85 -14.30
CA LEU A 539 -3.90 -21.76 -15.44
C LEU A 539 -4.71 -23.03 -15.17
N LEU A 540 -4.71 -23.50 -13.92
CA LEU A 540 -5.49 -24.66 -13.48
C LEU A 540 -6.97 -24.31 -13.24
N SER A 541 -7.26 -23.04 -12.95
CA SER A 541 -8.61 -22.60 -12.59
C SER A 541 -9.50 -22.49 -13.82
N GLY A 542 -10.63 -23.20 -13.82
CA GLY A 542 -11.61 -23.16 -14.91
C GLY A 542 -11.36 -24.18 -16.03
N GLN A 543 -10.44 -25.13 -15.84
CA GLN A 543 -10.33 -26.29 -16.73
C GLN A 543 -11.48 -27.27 -16.45
N SER A 544 -12.47 -27.29 -17.33
CA SER A 544 -13.56 -28.28 -17.31
C SER A 544 -13.29 -29.51 -18.19
N ASP A 545 -12.28 -29.45 -19.07
CA ASP A 545 -12.09 -30.40 -20.18
C ASP A 545 -10.65 -30.96 -20.32
N SER A 546 -9.84 -30.95 -19.26
CA SER A 546 -8.52 -31.58 -19.30
C SER A 546 -8.64 -33.11 -19.41
N ARG A 547 -8.16 -33.68 -20.52
CA ARG A 547 -8.09 -35.14 -20.79
C ARG A 547 -7.10 -35.91 -19.88
N GLY A 548 -6.74 -35.38 -18.71
CA GLY A 548 -5.78 -36.00 -17.81
C GLY A 548 -5.62 -35.25 -16.49
N ARG A 549 -5.20 -35.99 -15.46
CA ARG A 549 -4.87 -35.47 -14.12
C ARG A 549 -3.60 -34.63 -14.21
N VAL A 550 -3.62 -33.41 -13.66
CA VAL A 550 -2.44 -32.53 -13.65
C VAL A 550 -1.64 -32.73 -12.36
N GLU A 551 -0.34 -32.95 -12.48
CA GLU A 551 0.57 -33.06 -11.34
C GLU A 551 1.39 -31.78 -11.18
N VAL A 552 1.31 -31.19 -9.99
CA VAL A 552 2.08 -30.02 -9.59
C VAL A 552 2.96 -30.43 -8.42
N ASP A 553 4.26 -30.22 -8.56
CA ASP A 553 5.23 -30.71 -7.59
C ASP A 553 6.23 -29.63 -7.18
N SER A 554 6.51 -29.55 -5.87
CA SER A 554 7.54 -28.70 -5.30
C SER A 554 7.38 -27.20 -5.55
N VAL A 555 6.13 -26.72 -5.66
CA VAL A 555 5.78 -25.31 -5.92
C VAL A 555 5.36 -24.59 -4.63
N VAL A 556 5.66 -23.28 -4.55
CA VAL A 556 5.18 -22.39 -3.49
C VAL A 556 4.01 -21.57 -4.02
N PHE A 557 2.89 -21.57 -3.32
CA PHE A 557 1.69 -20.83 -3.67
C PHE A 557 1.54 -19.60 -2.78
N PRO A 558 1.26 -18.42 -3.38
CA PRO A 558 1.16 -17.15 -2.65
C PRO A 558 -0.13 -17.06 -1.83
N LEU A 559 -0.24 -15.98 -1.07
CA LEU A 559 -1.47 -15.59 -0.35
C LEU A 559 -2.73 -15.75 -1.21
N ASN A 560 -3.78 -16.30 -0.59
CA ASN A 560 -5.10 -16.48 -1.20
C ASN A 560 -5.07 -17.21 -2.55
N ALA A 561 -4.09 -18.09 -2.77
CA ALA A 561 -3.99 -18.88 -3.98
C ALA A 561 -5.28 -19.63 -4.31
N LEU A 562 -5.98 -20.16 -3.31
CA LEU A 562 -7.19 -20.97 -3.48
C LEU A 562 -8.51 -20.17 -3.49
N PHE A 563 -8.48 -18.88 -3.17
CA PHE A 563 -9.67 -18.05 -3.06
C PHE A 563 -10.43 -17.97 -4.40
N GLY A 564 -11.73 -18.31 -4.39
CA GLY A 564 -12.59 -18.29 -5.57
C GLY A 564 -12.19 -19.25 -6.70
N ARG A 565 -11.24 -20.17 -6.48
CA ARG A 565 -10.69 -21.02 -7.54
C ARG A 565 -11.58 -22.23 -7.80
N ARG A 566 -11.67 -22.61 -9.07
CA ARG A 566 -12.37 -23.82 -9.52
C ARG A 566 -11.34 -24.79 -10.07
N LEU A 567 -10.99 -25.80 -9.29
CA LEU A 567 -9.92 -26.75 -9.60
C LEU A 567 -10.51 -28.15 -9.72
N SER A 568 -10.11 -28.85 -10.78
CA SER A 568 -10.56 -30.22 -11.09
C SER A 568 -9.37 -31.10 -11.45
N ASP A 569 -9.33 -32.32 -10.92
CA ASP A 569 -8.37 -33.36 -11.30
C ASP A 569 -6.89 -32.94 -11.13
N VAL A 570 -6.57 -32.25 -10.04
CA VAL A 570 -5.20 -31.78 -9.74
C VAL A 570 -4.60 -32.50 -8.55
N THR A 571 -3.32 -32.86 -8.68
CA THR A 571 -2.49 -33.42 -7.61
C THR A 571 -1.38 -32.46 -7.27
N PHE A 572 -1.38 -31.95 -6.05
CA PHE A 572 -0.29 -31.14 -5.51
C PHE A 572 0.59 -32.05 -4.65
N SER A 573 1.89 -32.07 -4.94
CA SER A 573 2.88 -32.87 -4.22
C SER A 573 3.99 -31.97 -3.70
N GLN A 574 4.37 -32.11 -2.43
CA GLN A 574 5.46 -31.35 -1.81
C GLN A 574 5.35 -29.82 -1.99
N CYS A 575 4.11 -29.32 -2.08
CA CYS A 575 3.85 -27.90 -2.29
C CYS A 575 3.69 -27.16 -0.96
N ARG A 576 4.01 -25.87 -0.94
CA ARG A 576 3.78 -24.99 0.20
C ARG A 576 2.73 -23.94 -0.14
N PHE A 577 1.80 -23.70 0.76
CA PHE A 577 0.77 -22.68 0.64
C PHE A 577 0.94 -21.64 1.75
N GLU A 578 1.16 -20.39 1.33
CA GLU A 578 0.98 -19.22 2.20
C GLU A 578 -0.49 -19.11 2.68
N PRO A 579 -0.82 -18.22 3.65
CA PRO A 579 -2.18 -18.06 4.13
C PRO A 579 -3.20 -17.92 3.01
N THR A 580 -4.19 -18.81 2.97
CA THR A 580 -5.18 -18.86 1.90
C THR A 580 -6.60 -18.98 2.42
N GLU A 581 -7.49 -18.18 1.85
CA GLU A 581 -8.93 -18.33 1.97
C GLU A 581 -9.46 -19.37 0.99
N ILE A 582 -10.49 -20.13 1.39
CA ILE A 582 -11.23 -21.06 0.53
C ILE A 582 -12.63 -20.56 0.15
N ALA A 583 -12.94 -19.31 0.50
CA ALA A 583 -14.21 -18.70 0.17
C ALA A 583 -14.45 -18.69 -1.35
N GLY A 584 -15.62 -19.19 -1.74
CA GLY A 584 -16.03 -19.32 -3.15
C GLY A 584 -15.22 -20.34 -3.97
N ALA A 585 -14.33 -21.12 -3.35
CA ALA A 585 -13.59 -22.18 -4.02
C ALA A 585 -14.49 -23.38 -4.33
N ASN A 586 -14.22 -24.06 -5.44
CA ASN A 586 -14.89 -25.30 -5.82
C ASN A 586 -13.84 -26.33 -6.23
N PHE A 587 -13.82 -27.45 -5.51
CA PHE A 587 -12.83 -28.50 -5.65
C PHE A 587 -13.49 -29.80 -6.10
N ASN A 588 -12.97 -30.36 -7.19
CA ASN A 588 -13.41 -31.65 -7.69
C ASN A 588 -12.19 -32.56 -7.89
N SER A 589 -12.14 -33.68 -7.17
CA SER A 589 -11.07 -34.68 -7.30
C SER A 589 -9.66 -34.10 -7.14
N ILE A 590 -9.45 -33.29 -6.10
CA ILE A 590 -8.15 -32.69 -5.77
C ILE A 590 -7.47 -33.51 -4.68
N SER A 591 -6.16 -33.70 -4.81
CA SER A 591 -5.34 -34.35 -3.79
C SER A 591 -4.08 -33.55 -3.47
N PHE A 592 -3.82 -33.37 -2.18
CA PHE A 592 -2.58 -32.80 -1.65
C PHE A 592 -1.77 -33.92 -0.99
N HIS A 593 -0.49 -34.03 -1.36
CA HIS A 593 0.43 -35.04 -0.85
C HIS A 593 1.68 -34.36 -0.29
N ASN A 594 1.98 -34.57 0.99
CA ASN A 594 3.15 -33.97 1.66
C ASN A 594 3.21 -32.44 1.51
N CYS A 595 2.06 -31.76 1.49
CA CYS A 595 1.99 -30.30 1.37
C CYS A 595 2.00 -29.62 2.74
N ASP A 596 2.51 -28.39 2.81
CA ASP A 596 2.51 -27.56 4.02
C ASP A 596 1.63 -26.31 3.80
N PHE A 597 0.72 -26.05 4.73
CA PHE A 597 -0.16 -24.88 4.73
C PHE A 597 0.15 -24.02 5.95
N GLU A 598 0.48 -22.75 5.72
CA GLU A 598 0.70 -21.78 6.80
C GLU A 598 -0.59 -21.44 7.54
N ARG A 599 -1.67 -21.15 6.81
CA ARG A 599 -2.99 -20.91 7.38
C ARG A 599 -4.07 -21.17 6.33
N ILE A 600 -5.18 -21.75 6.76
CA ILE A 600 -6.41 -21.83 5.95
C ILE A 600 -7.49 -20.98 6.63
N ASP A 601 -8.14 -20.12 5.85
CA ASP A 601 -9.25 -19.29 6.31
C ASP A 601 -10.55 -19.79 5.65
N ALA A 602 -11.53 -20.16 6.47
CA ALA A 602 -12.80 -20.72 6.00
C ALA A 602 -13.99 -20.08 6.73
N ALA A 603 -14.92 -19.50 5.96
CA ALA A 603 -16.22 -19.08 6.45
C ALA A 603 -17.09 -20.31 6.80
N ASP A 604 -18.20 -20.07 7.49
CA ASP A 604 -19.10 -21.15 7.91
C ASP A 604 -19.76 -21.87 6.73
N ALA A 605 -19.96 -21.17 5.62
CA ALA A 605 -20.57 -21.71 4.40
C ALA A 605 -19.56 -22.43 3.47
N ASP A 606 -18.26 -22.35 3.75
CA ASP A 606 -17.24 -22.90 2.86
C ASP A 606 -17.13 -24.43 3.01
N THR A 607 -16.65 -25.09 1.96
CA THR A 607 -16.46 -26.55 1.93
C THR A 607 -15.13 -26.95 1.32
N LEU A 608 -14.57 -28.04 1.84
CA LEU A 608 -13.41 -28.76 1.31
C LEU A 608 -13.83 -30.11 0.68
N ALA A 609 -15.11 -30.30 0.37
CA ALA A 609 -15.57 -31.48 -0.35
C ALA A 609 -14.78 -31.69 -1.65
N GLY A 610 -14.55 -32.96 -2.01
CA GLY A 610 -13.75 -33.30 -3.20
C GLY A 610 -12.23 -33.12 -3.02
N THR A 611 -11.77 -32.79 -1.80
CA THR A 611 -10.35 -32.64 -1.46
C THR A 611 -9.84 -33.80 -0.60
N THR A 612 -8.69 -34.36 -0.96
CA THR A 612 -7.95 -35.34 -0.15
C THR A 612 -6.63 -34.74 0.33
N LEU A 613 -6.31 -34.87 1.63
CA LEU A 613 -5.03 -34.45 2.19
C LEU A 613 -4.28 -35.66 2.75
N VAL A 614 -3.15 -36.01 2.16
CA VAL A 614 -2.31 -37.15 2.55
C VAL A 614 -0.98 -36.61 3.07
N ASP A 615 -0.68 -36.89 4.34
CA ASP A 615 0.57 -36.47 5.01
C ASP A 615 0.83 -34.96 4.92
N CYS A 616 -0.23 -34.15 4.88
CA CYS A 616 -0.14 -32.70 4.84
C CYS A 616 -0.02 -32.10 6.25
N ARG A 617 0.70 -30.98 6.34
CA ARG A 617 0.78 -30.15 7.55
C ARG A 617 -0.05 -28.89 7.36
N VAL A 618 -0.86 -28.54 8.36
CA VAL A 618 -1.61 -27.27 8.40
C VAL A 618 -1.29 -26.60 9.74
N ASN A 619 -0.64 -25.44 9.70
CA ASN A 619 -0.14 -24.77 10.90
C ASN A 619 -1.23 -23.99 11.66
N ALA A 620 -2.25 -23.49 10.96
CA ALA A 620 -3.39 -22.80 11.55
C ALA A 620 -4.66 -22.92 10.69
N LEU A 621 -5.82 -22.95 11.33
CA LEU A 621 -7.13 -22.87 10.69
C LEU A 621 -7.97 -21.77 11.34
N LYS A 622 -8.44 -20.81 10.56
CA LYS A 622 -9.36 -19.76 11.02
C LYS A 622 -10.78 -20.06 10.52
N ARG A 623 -11.75 -19.97 11.44
CA ARG A 623 -13.17 -20.25 11.21
C ARG A 623 -14.06 -19.07 11.53
N GLY A 624 -15.09 -18.86 10.71
CA GLY A 624 -16.12 -17.85 10.91
C GLY A 624 -15.69 -16.43 10.52
N SER A 625 -16.57 -15.46 10.76
CA SER A 625 -16.32 -14.03 10.50
C SER A 625 -16.83 -13.15 11.65
N GLY A 626 -16.14 -12.02 11.89
CA GLY A 626 -16.54 -11.05 12.91
C GLY A 626 -16.41 -11.57 14.35
N GLU A 627 -17.43 -11.34 15.19
CA GLU A 627 -17.40 -11.71 16.62
C GLU A 627 -17.45 -13.23 16.88
N GLY A 628 -17.75 -14.05 15.87
CA GLY A 628 -17.77 -15.52 15.94
C GLY A 628 -16.47 -16.19 15.50
N GLU A 629 -15.42 -15.41 15.19
CA GLU A 629 -14.15 -15.91 14.67
C GLU A 629 -13.41 -16.82 15.68
N ARG A 630 -12.93 -17.98 15.22
CA ARG A 630 -12.13 -18.93 15.99
C ARG A 630 -10.84 -19.25 15.27
N ASN A 631 -9.72 -19.25 16.00
CA ASN A 631 -8.42 -19.66 15.47
C ASN A 631 -8.00 -20.97 16.12
N LEU A 632 -7.69 -21.98 15.31
CA LEU A 632 -7.25 -23.31 15.73
C LEU A 632 -5.79 -23.51 15.33
N TYR A 633 -4.99 -24.00 16.26
CA TYR A 633 -3.55 -24.27 16.05
C TYR A 633 -3.17 -25.73 16.34
N GLY A 634 -4.01 -26.45 17.08
CA GLY A 634 -3.77 -27.85 17.42
C GLY A 634 -3.94 -28.77 16.21
N PRO A 635 -2.96 -29.62 15.84
CA PRO A 635 -3.05 -30.51 14.68
C PRO A 635 -4.29 -31.44 14.70
N HIS A 636 -4.70 -31.90 15.88
CA HIS A 636 -5.89 -32.73 16.04
C HIS A 636 -7.19 -31.95 15.84
N GLU A 637 -7.26 -30.73 16.37
CA GLU A 637 -8.42 -29.84 16.23
C GLU A 637 -8.61 -29.41 14.78
N ILE A 638 -7.50 -29.03 14.13
CA ILE A 638 -7.48 -28.69 12.70
C ILE A 638 -7.96 -29.87 11.87
N ALA A 639 -7.41 -31.07 12.07
CA ALA A 639 -7.83 -32.25 11.32
C ALA A 639 -9.31 -32.60 11.53
N ALA A 640 -9.82 -32.50 12.76
CA ALA A 640 -11.24 -32.73 13.05
C ALA A 640 -12.13 -31.70 12.34
N GLU A 641 -11.76 -30.42 12.38
CA GLU A 641 -12.52 -29.35 11.77
C GLU A 641 -12.47 -29.38 10.24
N MET A 642 -11.33 -29.73 9.64
CA MET A 642 -11.20 -29.94 8.19
C MET A 642 -12.04 -31.13 7.69
N ARG A 643 -12.20 -32.20 8.48
CA ARG A 643 -13.13 -33.29 8.14
C ARG A 643 -14.58 -32.82 8.16
N LYS A 644 -14.97 -31.95 9.10
CA LYS A 644 -16.31 -31.34 9.11
C LYS A 644 -16.54 -30.44 7.88
N LEU A 645 -15.49 -29.80 7.36
CA LEU A 645 -15.54 -29.07 6.09
C LEU A 645 -15.73 -29.97 4.86
N GLY A 646 -15.58 -31.30 5.00
CA GLY A 646 -15.72 -32.26 3.90
C GLY A 646 -14.41 -32.78 3.32
N ALA A 647 -13.25 -32.44 3.90
CA ALA A 647 -11.97 -32.96 3.45
C ALA A 647 -11.77 -34.44 3.83
N ALA A 648 -11.27 -35.24 2.89
CA ALA A 648 -10.84 -36.60 3.15
C ALA A 648 -9.39 -36.60 3.68
N ILE A 649 -9.23 -36.85 4.98
CA ILE A 649 -7.92 -36.97 5.64
C ILE A 649 -7.75 -38.43 6.09
N PRO A 650 -6.85 -39.22 5.47
CA PRO A 650 -6.57 -40.58 5.88
C PRO A 650 -6.22 -40.62 7.38
N LEU A 651 -6.82 -41.54 8.11
CA LEU A 651 -6.46 -41.77 9.51
C LEU A 651 -5.05 -42.35 9.54
N ALA A 652 -4.11 -41.64 10.17
CA ALA A 652 -2.85 -42.25 10.58
C ALA A 652 -3.19 -43.43 11.49
N ALA A 653 -2.61 -44.61 11.22
CA ALA A 653 -2.96 -45.87 11.87
C ALA A 653 -2.75 -45.92 13.41
N ASN A 654 -2.32 -44.82 14.04
CA ASN A 654 -1.93 -44.73 15.45
C ASN A 654 -2.46 -43.49 16.20
N LEU A 655 -3.61 -42.93 15.82
CA LEU A 655 -4.24 -41.88 16.64
C LEU A 655 -5.49 -42.40 17.36
N PRO A 656 -5.55 -42.32 18.71
CA PRO A 656 -6.77 -42.67 19.43
C PRO A 656 -7.90 -41.73 18.99
N ALA A 657 -9.02 -42.33 18.59
CA ALA A 657 -10.19 -41.64 18.02
C ALA A 657 -10.92 -40.71 19.01
N ASP A 658 -10.41 -40.54 20.23
CA ASP A 658 -11.09 -39.96 21.39
C ASP A 658 -10.16 -39.13 22.29
N ALA A 659 -9.14 -38.47 21.71
CA ALA A 659 -8.45 -37.41 22.45
C ALA A 659 -9.44 -36.25 22.63
N ALA A 660 -9.99 -36.12 23.85
CA ALA A 660 -10.84 -35.00 24.23
C ALA A 660 -10.15 -33.69 23.82
N LEU A 661 -10.89 -32.84 23.10
CA LEU A 661 -10.43 -31.49 22.77
C LEU A 661 -9.97 -30.80 24.07
N PRO A 662 -8.74 -30.27 24.15
CA PRO A 662 -8.32 -29.47 25.28
C PRO A 662 -9.35 -28.36 25.53
N GLU A 663 -9.67 -28.10 26.80
CA GLU A 663 -10.58 -27.02 27.17
C GLU A 663 -9.97 -25.68 26.75
N ALA A 664 -10.72 -24.84 26.05
CA ALA A 664 -10.23 -23.57 25.51
C ALA A 664 -9.77 -22.62 26.65
N ASP A 665 -8.49 -22.21 26.63
CA ASP A 665 -7.93 -21.34 27.66
C ASP A 665 -8.31 -19.88 27.40
N SER A 666 -9.43 -19.43 28.00
CA SER A 666 -9.90 -18.03 27.86
C SER A 666 -8.87 -16.94 28.19
N ARG A 667 -7.78 -17.27 28.91
CA ARG A 667 -6.69 -16.33 29.20
C ARG A 667 -5.86 -16.03 27.95
N ILE A 668 -5.62 -17.02 27.08
CA ILE A 668 -4.85 -16.80 25.85
C ILE A 668 -5.62 -15.91 24.89
N ASP A 669 -6.94 -16.12 24.76
CA ASP A 669 -7.81 -15.28 23.94
C ASP A 669 -7.81 -13.83 24.41
N ALA A 670 -7.85 -13.62 25.73
CA ALA A 670 -7.80 -12.29 26.32
C ALA A 670 -6.45 -11.60 26.09
N VAL A 671 -5.34 -12.34 26.22
CA VAL A 671 -3.98 -11.84 25.95
C VAL A 671 -3.81 -11.51 24.48
N GLU A 672 -4.29 -12.35 23.56
CA GLU A 672 -4.30 -12.03 22.13
C GLU A 672 -5.08 -10.74 21.84
N LYS A 673 -6.27 -10.59 22.42
CA LYS A 673 -7.09 -9.36 22.28
C LYS A 673 -6.39 -8.12 22.82
N PHE A 674 -5.61 -8.26 23.89
CA PHE A 674 -4.80 -7.21 24.48
C PHE A 674 -3.56 -6.87 23.63
N LEU A 675 -2.81 -7.87 23.16
CA LEU A 675 -1.65 -7.69 22.28
C LEU A 675 -2.04 -7.00 20.97
N ARG A 676 -3.23 -7.27 20.43
CA ARG A 676 -3.80 -6.55 19.29
C ARG A 676 -4.02 -5.06 19.55
N VAL A 677 -4.08 -4.59 20.81
CA VAL A 677 -4.13 -3.15 21.13
C VAL A 677 -2.82 -2.48 20.71
N PHE A 678 -1.69 -3.13 20.99
CA PHE A 678 -0.37 -2.58 20.67
C PHE A 678 -0.08 -2.51 19.17
N LEU A 679 -0.94 -3.07 18.31
CA LEU A 679 -0.86 -2.81 16.87
C LEU A 679 -1.24 -1.38 16.47
N ARG A 680 -1.88 -0.61 17.35
CA ARG A 680 -2.38 0.75 17.03
C ARG A 680 -1.80 1.85 17.91
N THR A 681 -1.07 1.48 18.96
CA THR A 681 -0.39 2.40 19.85
C THR A 681 0.80 1.71 20.48
N THR A 682 1.88 2.45 20.71
CA THR A 682 3.04 1.95 21.45
C THR A 682 2.79 1.89 22.96
N GLN A 683 1.83 2.67 23.47
CA GLN A 683 1.49 2.75 24.89
C GLN A 683 -0.03 2.78 25.10
N VAL A 684 -0.51 2.08 26.13
CA VAL A 684 -1.95 1.95 26.43
C VAL A 684 -2.24 2.40 27.86
N ASN A 685 -3.29 3.22 28.05
CA ASN A 685 -3.77 3.59 29.37
C ASN A 685 -4.71 2.50 29.93
N GLU A 686 -4.73 2.35 31.26
CA GLU A 686 -5.65 1.43 31.94
C GLU A 686 -7.12 1.64 31.54
N ASP A 687 -7.58 2.90 31.42
CA ASP A 687 -8.95 3.21 30.99
C ASP A 687 -9.27 2.69 29.59
N THR A 688 -8.29 2.73 28.68
CA THR A 688 -8.43 2.18 27.32
C THR A 688 -8.57 0.66 27.36
N ILE A 689 -7.86 -0.02 28.28
CA ILE A 689 -7.99 -1.46 28.49
C ILE A 689 -9.38 -1.78 29.04
N ARG A 690 -9.82 -1.07 30.10
CA ARG A 690 -11.14 -1.28 30.71
C ARG A 690 -12.27 -1.04 29.70
N ALA A 691 -12.16 -0.01 28.87
CA ALA A 691 -13.12 0.26 27.80
C ALA A 691 -13.17 -0.88 26.75
N LYS A 692 -12.01 -1.39 26.30
CA LYS A 692 -11.95 -2.42 25.25
C LYS A 692 -12.41 -3.80 25.70
N PHE A 693 -12.16 -4.14 26.96
CA PHE A 693 -12.57 -5.42 27.55
C PHE A 693 -13.99 -5.40 28.13
N GLY A 694 -14.60 -4.21 28.24
CA GLY A 694 -15.98 -4.05 28.71
C GLY A 694 -16.20 -4.75 30.06
N ARG A 695 -17.11 -5.73 30.10
CA ARG A 695 -17.40 -6.49 31.32
C ARG A 695 -16.23 -7.33 31.84
N GLN A 696 -15.30 -7.74 30.96
CA GLN A 696 -14.08 -8.46 31.32
C GLN A 696 -12.92 -7.53 31.71
N GLY A 697 -13.12 -6.20 31.62
CA GLY A 697 -12.09 -5.20 31.90
C GLY A 697 -11.47 -5.31 33.29
N PRO A 698 -12.26 -5.41 34.38
CA PRO A 698 -11.72 -5.60 35.72
C PRO A 698 -10.88 -6.88 35.86
N TRP A 699 -11.43 -8.03 35.46
CA TRP A 699 -10.71 -9.31 35.48
C TRP A 699 -9.38 -9.25 34.72
N PHE A 700 -9.36 -8.65 33.52
CA PHE A 700 -8.15 -8.57 32.73
C PHE A 700 -7.08 -7.67 33.39
N VAL A 701 -7.47 -6.48 33.84
CA VAL A 701 -6.56 -5.50 34.44
C VAL A 701 -6.05 -5.98 35.80
N ASP A 702 -6.92 -6.59 36.61
CA ASP A 702 -6.63 -6.91 38.00
C ASP A 702 -5.94 -8.29 38.12
N ASP A 703 -6.25 -9.26 37.23
CA ASP A 703 -5.72 -10.64 37.33
C ASP A 703 -4.68 -10.99 36.25
N ILE A 704 -4.83 -10.53 35.01
CA ILE A 704 -3.96 -10.93 33.89
C ILE A 704 -2.77 -9.98 33.71
N VAL A 705 -3.01 -8.65 33.70
CA VAL A 705 -1.94 -7.66 33.52
C VAL A 705 -0.80 -7.83 34.55
N PRO A 706 -1.04 -8.06 35.86
CA PRO A 706 0.04 -8.29 36.81
C PRO A 706 0.86 -9.55 36.54
N ILE A 707 0.27 -10.57 35.90
CA ILE A 707 1.02 -11.77 35.46
C ILE A 707 1.94 -11.40 34.29
N LEU A 708 1.43 -10.67 33.30
CA LEU A 708 2.21 -10.20 32.15
C LEU A 708 3.36 -9.27 32.57
N VAL A 709 3.14 -8.41 33.57
CA VAL A 709 4.19 -7.54 34.13
C VAL A 709 5.26 -8.34 34.86
N ARG A 710 4.87 -9.35 35.66
CA ARG A 710 5.83 -10.24 36.33
C ARG A 710 6.65 -11.09 35.36
N ALA A 711 6.04 -11.49 34.25
CA ALA A 711 6.71 -12.23 33.18
C ALA A 711 7.53 -11.33 32.24
N ASN A 712 7.69 -10.03 32.55
CA ASN A 712 8.38 -9.04 31.70
C ASN A 712 7.84 -8.96 30.26
N ILE A 713 6.58 -9.32 30.03
CA ILE A 713 5.93 -9.19 28.71
C ILE A 713 5.47 -7.73 28.52
N VAL A 714 5.06 -7.09 29.62
CA VAL A 714 4.54 -5.73 29.67
C VAL A 714 5.25 -4.97 30.79
N GLU A 715 5.51 -3.68 30.61
CA GLU A 715 6.10 -2.83 31.65
C GLU A 715 5.26 -1.57 31.90
N ASN A 716 5.36 -1.05 33.13
CA ASN A 716 4.72 0.19 33.53
C ASN A 716 5.55 1.40 33.10
N VAL A 717 4.89 2.40 32.51
CA VAL A 717 5.51 3.65 32.06
C VAL A 717 4.96 4.83 32.86
N GLU A 718 5.83 5.75 33.27
CA GLU A 718 5.41 6.98 33.94
C GLU A 718 4.54 7.86 33.02
N TYR A 719 3.36 8.23 33.52
CA TYR A 719 2.44 9.12 32.82
C TYR A 719 2.89 10.57 32.93
N ARG A 720 3.20 11.22 31.80
CA ARG A 720 3.64 12.63 31.73
C ARG A 720 2.49 13.65 31.57
N GLY A 721 1.23 13.23 31.67
CA GLY A 721 0.04 14.09 31.57
C GLY A 721 -0.51 14.56 32.92
N LYS A 722 -1.69 15.20 32.92
CA LYS A 722 -2.41 15.55 34.16
C LYS A 722 -3.25 14.35 34.65
N GLY A 723 -2.86 13.73 35.76
CA GLY A 723 -3.58 12.63 36.43
C GLY A 723 -2.67 11.50 36.92
N VAL A 724 -3.19 10.60 37.76
CA VAL A 724 -2.53 9.34 38.15
C VAL A 724 -3.22 8.22 37.38
N GLN A 725 -2.69 7.87 36.22
CA GLN A 725 -3.18 6.74 35.42
C GLN A 725 -2.00 5.81 35.10
N ALA A 726 -2.19 4.51 35.27
CA ALA A 726 -1.21 3.51 34.86
C ALA A 726 -1.17 3.43 33.33
N ARG A 727 0.05 3.40 32.77
CA ARG A 727 0.33 3.23 31.35
C ARG A 727 1.21 2.01 31.15
N PHE A 728 0.90 1.23 30.13
CA PHE A 728 1.58 -0.01 29.82
C PHE A 728 2.23 0.06 28.44
N LYS A 729 3.45 -0.48 28.30
CA LYS A 729 4.10 -0.77 27.01
C LYS A 729 4.59 -2.21 26.97
N LEU A 730 4.86 -2.74 25.77
CA LEU A 730 5.47 -4.06 25.62
C LEU A 730 6.95 -4.00 25.99
N ALA A 731 7.39 -4.95 26.81
CA ALA A 731 8.78 -5.08 27.22
C ALA A 731 9.56 -6.11 26.38
N VAL A 732 8.85 -6.93 25.59
CA VAL A 732 9.42 -7.90 24.65
C VAL A 732 9.07 -7.50 23.21
N PRO A 733 9.99 -7.67 22.24
CA PRO A 733 9.69 -7.46 20.84
C PRO A 733 8.49 -8.28 20.37
N MET A 734 7.62 -7.65 19.60
CA MET A 734 6.33 -8.26 19.22
C MET A 734 6.50 -9.54 18.37
N TYR A 735 7.61 -9.69 17.63
CA TYR A 735 7.89 -10.93 16.90
C TYR A 735 8.12 -12.14 17.83
N ALA A 736 8.74 -11.93 18.99
CA ALA A 736 9.01 -13.01 19.94
C ALA A 736 7.72 -13.49 20.62
N ILE A 737 6.79 -12.56 20.88
CA ILE A 737 5.43 -12.85 21.36
C ILE A 737 4.68 -13.72 20.34
N GLN A 738 4.79 -13.42 19.05
CA GLN A 738 4.15 -14.20 17.99
C GLN A 738 4.65 -15.65 17.93
N ASP A 739 5.97 -15.85 17.96
CA ASP A 739 6.51 -17.21 17.94
C ASP A 739 6.09 -18.01 19.18
N ALA A 740 6.02 -17.35 20.33
CA ALA A 740 5.55 -17.97 21.56
C ALA A 740 4.06 -18.34 21.50
N LEU A 741 3.20 -17.50 20.90
CA LEU A 741 1.79 -17.83 20.66
C LEU A 741 1.67 -19.07 19.76
N ALA A 742 2.46 -19.14 18.67
CA ALA A 742 2.47 -20.30 17.78
C ALA A 742 2.95 -21.59 18.48
N ALA A 743 3.92 -21.48 19.38
CA ALA A 743 4.44 -22.61 20.17
C ALA A 743 3.53 -23.02 21.34
N SER A 744 2.58 -22.16 21.73
CA SER A 744 1.76 -22.36 22.94
C SER A 744 0.68 -23.42 22.81
N ALA A 745 0.34 -23.83 21.58
CA ALA A 745 -0.77 -24.75 21.28
C ALA A 745 -2.10 -24.33 21.96
N GLY A 746 -2.32 -23.02 22.16
CA GLY A 746 -3.55 -22.48 22.76
C GLY A 746 -3.57 -22.47 24.30
N SER A 747 -2.44 -22.73 24.97
CA SER A 747 -2.33 -22.71 26.43
C SER A 747 -1.59 -21.46 26.93
N PHE A 748 -2.20 -20.72 27.86
CA PHE A 748 -1.57 -19.53 28.44
C PHE A 748 -0.28 -19.83 29.21
N ASP A 749 -0.25 -20.94 29.95
CA ASP A 749 0.92 -21.31 30.74
C ASP A 749 2.08 -21.77 29.83
N THR A 750 1.78 -22.43 28.71
CA THR A 750 2.78 -22.80 27.69
C THR A 750 3.30 -21.59 26.94
N PHE A 751 2.45 -20.59 26.68
CA PHE A 751 2.84 -19.30 26.11
C PHE A 751 3.85 -18.57 27.00
N LEU A 752 3.60 -18.49 28.31
CA LEU A 752 4.54 -17.88 29.26
C LEU A 752 5.89 -18.62 29.28
N ALA A 753 5.85 -19.95 29.35
CA ALA A 753 7.07 -20.78 29.36
C ALA A 753 7.90 -20.61 28.08
N ALA A 754 7.26 -20.46 26.92
CA ALA A 754 7.93 -20.26 25.63
C ALA A 754 8.66 -18.90 25.56
N LEU A 755 8.18 -17.87 26.26
CA LEU A 755 8.84 -16.56 26.36
C LEU A 755 9.97 -16.56 27.39
N ASP A 756 9.78 -17.19 28.55
CA ASP A 756 10.81 -17.31 29.59
C ASP A 756 12.04 -18.09 29.12
N ALA A 757 11.85 -19.14 28.31
CA ALA A 757 12.94 -19.96 27.75
C ALA A 757 13.84 -19.17 26.77
N ARG A 758 13.34 -18.06 26.20
CA ARG A 758 14.11 -17.20 25.28
C ARG A 758 14.85 -16.08 25.99
N GLY A 759 14.33 -15.58 27.11
CA GLY A 759 14.99 -14.55 27.92
C GLY A 759 16.30 -14.99 28.60
N THR A 760 16.59 -16.29 28.62
CA THR A 760 17.82 -16.87 29.19
C THR A 760 18.95 -17.14 28.17
N GLN A 761 18.73 -16.85 26.88
CA GLN A 761 19.75 -16.99 25.82
C GLN A 761 20.19 -15.65 25.18
N GLY A 762 19.83 -14.51 25.78
CA GLY A 762 20.24 -13.16 25.34
C GLY A 762 21.48 -12.64 26.05
#